data_AF-A0A538R5F8-F1
#
_entry.id   AF-A0A538R5F8-F1
#
_cell.length_a   1.000
_cell.length_b   1.000
_cell.length_c   1.000
_cell.angle_alpha   90.00
_cell.angle_beta   90.00
_cell.angle_gamma   90.00
#
_symmetry.space_group_name_H-M   'P 1'
#
loop_
_entity.id
_entity.type
_entity.pdbx_description
1 polymer ?
#
loop_
_entity_poly.entity_id
_entity_poly.type
_entity_poly.pdbx_seq_one_letter_code
_entity_poly.pdbx_strand_id
1 'polypeptide(L)'
;MEERLRGRSLGFFANRAIEHKDKLHQDDFAGAELDRDSSRLHGSGNHPPIAHLRLRALEHAKKMKRFRGGRRTDPAATGDAGTGDSVPGAANWVQMGPIAIPNGQSLGGVARIIVSGRVASIAVHPTSPSTMYLATARGGVWKTTDGGATWAAISDNQVSLAMGAIALAPSAPDTIYAGTGEGHIYYLTAFNPLNALNESYQGSGLLKSTTGGTSWTLQGTVEFTGAAFYRIAVHPTNPDLAYAATSRGLYRTTNGGTNWTLLAGGLPAISATVIAATDVVIDPATPNNVYCAFWGSGIYVCTNGGSAAVTPSWTLAPGGPGATAGRIGLAIAPSSTSNVFALAATPGGAYLGFYRNTGGTGGTFNLITPSSGSNPAVSTSKLFIAVDISTPDTVYLCATSMHKATRNTATGAWAFTDIGQSIHADVRTMAMHPSLNQTVFAGTDGGIYKTTNAGTSWDDTINKRLCTIQFEFADHHPTRDAVVFSGTQDNGTDQYRASEVFYHADDGDGGATAIDPSTPANVLTERFSISPRRSTAGGGFGTFTGVSAGLGGSSLFYPPLALDATNANNIAYGVVPLALDGSQGTGGWSTTVTLPGAAGLPSAIAYVSSTLIYVGTSSGEVYRLVKSGSTWTATAIHAAPLPGGRWIWDIVVSPADPKTITVALGGFGGGHVYRGVVNAAGTAATWTDHSGTGAGALPDAPANALVFDAVTSRFYVGTDVGVYVTTDDGTTWNDFRQGLPNTAIYDLKLHGPSRLLRAATHGRGMWEREIDQSSMNDSIVYVRDNLMHTGRGTAPYNQPAAFDDPLRQVTLGDHVFWWHCADIKNDSDGPGSYQMTPSSVDFYAFESQLAHRDPVRTHVNHAFVQVHNRGIAAASVTVKILYADASGALPNLQSNFWTAWPGNPSAGAWTPIGSAQTLTVKPGEPTVFTWNWTPPSTQAEHSCMLVVCDSAADPIPAASKVFDIATLVNSERRVGLKNLHLVDPTDDTLVLPFDVLPRGADQIRIVLSPDLHGWHVGLVVPKPVLNQIHSSIARVPIPTEAHGRLALHARPNLPKLDATEMLKVEPIAVAGTGDHVALVDRLHHDQPYAAAIVLQHPPKAKRGSITIIHEHNGQVLGGNTFVIAPPIPKTADKRG
;
A
#
# COMPACT_ATOMS: atom_id res chain seq x y z
N MET A 1 24.48 32.99 -23.33
CA MET A 1 24.05 34.41 -23.24
C MET A 1 24.41 34.84 -21.83
N GLU A 2 25.70 35.14 -21.67
CA GLU A 2 26.32 35.64 -20.45
C GLU A 2 26.24 37.17 -20.43
N GLU A 3 26.48 37.74 -19.24
CA GLU A 3 26.55 39.17 -18.88
C GLU A 3 25.22 39.90 -18.69
N ARG A 4 24.86 40.17 -17.43
CA ARG A 4 24.81 41.54 -16.89
C ARG A 4 24.47 41.60 -15.40
N LEU A 5 25.23 42.44 -14.71
CA LEU A 5 24.96 43.15 -13.44
C LEU A 5 25.38 42.47 -12.12
N ARG A 6 26.66 42.72 -11.76
CA ARG A 6 27.06 42.97 -10.37
C ARG A 6 26.92 44.47 -10.06
N GLY A 7 26.56 44.78 -8.82
CA GLY A 7 26.92 46.07 -8.22
C GLY A 7 26.07 46.48 -7.01
N ARG A 8 26.57 46.24 -5.79
CA ARG A 8 26.96 47.26 -4.79
C ARG A 8 27.04 46.66 -3.38
N SER A 9 27.92 47.27 -2.60
CA SER A 9 28.59 46.74 -1.43
C SER A 9 28.27 47.53 -0.15
N LEU A 10 28.47 46.85 0.99
CA LEU A 10 29.09 47.32 2.25
C LEU A 10 28.33 48.26 3.22
N GLY A 11 28.23 47.79 4.48
CA GLY A 11 28.79 48.50 5.65
C GLY A 11 27.84 48.74 6.85
N PHE A 12 28.07 48.10 8.01
CA PHE A 12 28.73 48.68 9.22
C PHE A 12 28.33 48.13 10.62
N PHE A 13 29.36 47.94 11.47
CA PHE A 13 29.51 47.83 12.96
C PHE A 13 28.69 46.79 13.76
N ALA A 14 29.20 45.86 14.60
CA ALA A 14 30.34 45.70 15.55
C ALA A 14 30.14 46.21 17.00
N ASN A 15 30.32 45.27 17.96
CA ASN A 15 31.03 45.32 19.27
C ASN A 15 30.31 45.09 20.64
N ARG A 16 30.95 44.17 21.41
CA ARG A 16 31.08 43.95 22.90
C ARG A 16 29.85 43.45 23.68
N ALA A 17 29.81 42.29 24.38
CA ALA A 17 30.68 41.55 25.32
C ALA A 17 30.61 42.02 26.79
N ILE A 18 30.41 41.06 27.74
CA ILE A 18 31.14 40.85 29.04
C ILE A 18 30.27 40.27 30.22
N GLU A 19 30.74 39.11 30.77
CA GLU A 19 30.76 38.56 32.17
C GLU A 19 29.46 38.36 33.01
N HIS A 20 29.31 37.47 34.02
CA HIS A 20 30.16 36.50 34.75
C HIS A 20 29.28 35.42 35.47
N LYS A 21 29.89 34.26 35.79
CA LYS A 21 29.58 33.09 36.69
C LYS A 21 28.77 33.39 37.99
N ASP A 22 28.11 32.47 38.73
CA ASP A 22 28.49 31.12 39.28
C ASP A 22 27.29 30.35 39.93
N LYS A 23 27.31 28.98 39.94
CA LYS A 23 26.91 27.95 40.99
C LYS A 23 25.59 28.10 41.82
N LEU A 24 24.82 27.07 42.25
CA LEU A 24 24.84 25.59 42.29
C LEU A 24 23.49 25.10 42.93
N HIS A 25 23.15 23.82 42.65
CA HIS A 25 22.32 22.86 43.41
C HIS A 25 20.84 22.58 43.05
N GLN A 26 20.55 21.29 43.28
CA GLN A 26 19.56 20.37 42.73
C GLN A 26 18.22 20.33 43.49
N ASP A 27 17.23 19.82 42.74
CA ASP A 27 16.06 19.03 43.13
C ASP A 27 14.67 19.70 43.16
N ASP A 28 13.74 18.88 42.67
CA ASP A 28 12.28 18.94 42.61
C ASP A 28 11.57 19.48 41.34
N PHE A 29 10.90 18.51 40.68
CA PHE A 29 9.95 18.63 39.59
C PHE A 29 8.64 19.30 40.05
N ALA A 30 8.22 20.39 39.42
CA ALA A 30 6.81 20.76 39.24
C ALA A 30 6.66 21.79 38.12
N GLY A 31 5.59 21.67 37.32
CA GLY A 31 5.38 22.43 36.12
C GLY A 31 5.03 23.92 36.31
N ALA A 32 5.00 24.59 35.16
CA ALA A 32 4.71 26.01 34.89
C ALA A 32 5.97 26.90 34.74
N GLU A 33 5.95 27.69 33.66
CA GLU A 33 6.93 28.68 33.20
C GLU A 33 8.08 28.20 32.29
N LEU A 34 7.76 28.08 31.00
CA LEU A 34 8.68 28.38 29.89
C LEU A 34 8.13 29.60 29.16
N ASP A 35 8.25 30.76 29.79
CA ASP A 35 8.29 32.03 29.08
C ASP A 35 9.35 32.91 29.77
N ARG A 36 10.21 33.54 28.95
CA ARG A 36 11.37 34.38 29.33
C ARG A 36 12.68 33.68 29.65
N ASP A 37 13.42 33.32 28.59
CA ASP A 37 14.81 33.81 28.47
C ASP A 37 15.28 33.74 27.00
N SER A 38 15.01 34.80 26.23
CA SER A 38 15.26 34.88 24.78
C SER A 38 16.38 35.86 24.38
N SER A 39 17.15 36.38 25.34
CA SER A 39 18.12 37.44 25.05
C SER A 39 19.55 37.05 25.40
N ARG A 40 20.23 36.27 24.54
CA ARG A 40 21.72 36.30 24.39
C ARG A 40 22.30 35.46 23.24
N LEU A 41 21.71 35.47 22.05
CA LEU A 41 22.42 35.08 20.80
C LEU A 41 21.85 35.89 19.63
N HIS A 42 22.24 37.17 19.51
CA HIS A 42 21.76 38.03 18.42
C HIS A 42 22.51 37.75 17.12
N GLY A 43 21.75 37.28 16.12
CA GLY A 43 22.19 37.21 14.73
C GLY A 43 21.30 36.40 13.77
N SER A 44 20.09 35.97 14.16
CA SER A 44 19.19 35.22 13.28
C SER A 44 17.73 35.36 13.74
N GLY A 45 16.80 35.57 12.80
CA GLY A 45 15.37 35.40 13.05
C GLY A 45 15.08 33.93 13.35
N ASN A 46 15.10 33.56 14.63
CA ASN A 46 14.99 32.19 15.12
C ASN A 46 13.53 31.72 15.17
N HIS A 47 13.06 31.08 14.10
CA HIS A 47 12.06 30.03 14.26
C HIS A 47 12.77 28.75 14.73
N PRO A 48 12.22 27.99 15.71
CA PRO A 48 12.78 26.68 16.06
C PRO A 48 12.79 25.75 14.82
N PRO A 49 13.77 24.84 14.69
CA PRO A 49 13.82 23.91 13.56
C PRO A 49 12.50 23.12 13.41
N ILE A 50 12.08 22.85 12.17
CA ILE A 50 10.84 22.11 11.86
C ILE A 50 10.69 20.82 12.67
N ALA A 51 11.76 20.02 12.79
CA ALA A 51 11.72 18.81 13.61
C ALA A 51 11.41 19.05 15.11
N HIS A 52 11.85 20.18 15.68
CA HIS A 52 11.47 20.56 17.05
C HIS A 52 9.98 20.91 17.14
N LEU A 53 9.45 21.60 16.15
CA LEU A 53 8.02 21.92 16.09
C LEU A 53 7.19 20.65 16.01
N ARG A 54 7.61 19.68 15.17
CA ARG A 54 6.95 18.38 15.11
C ARG A 54 7.03 17.61 16.43
N LEU A 55 8.19 17.59 17.10
CA LEU A 55 8.30 16.95 18.41
C LEU A 55 7.35 17.58 19.42
N ARG A 56 7.21 18.90 19.42
CA ARG A 56 6.21 19.61 20.24
C ARG A 56 4.78 19.22 19.86
N ALA A 57 4.47 19.10 18.58
CA ALA A 57 3.16 18.67 18.10
C ALA A 57 2.84 17.25 18.57
N LEU A 58 3.80 16.33 18.53
CA LEU A 58 3.64 15.00 19.09
C LEU A 58 3.39 15.05 20.60
N GLU A 59 4.19 15.80 21.35
CA GLU A 59 4.01 15.94 22.81
C GLU A 59 2.67 16.60 23.17
N HIS A 60 2.16 17.52 22.34
CA HIS A 60 0.80 18.03 22.46
C HIS A 60 -0.20 16.89 22.21
N ALA A 61 -0.08 16.15 21.11
CA ALA A 61 -0.96 15.04 20.77
C ALA A 61 -1.05 14.00 21.90
N LYS A 62 0.06 13.68 22.59
CA LYS A 62 0.06 12.76 23.74
C LYS A 62 -0.78 13.25 24.92
N LYS A 63 -0.94 14.57 25.06
CA LYS A 63 -1.71 15.22 26.15
C LYS A 63 -3.17 15.44 25.78
N MET A 64 -3.54 15.27 24.51
CA MET A 64 -4.93 15.45 24.06
C MET A 64 -5.82 14.35 24.61
N LYS A 65 -7.11 14.68 24.75
CA LYS A 65 -8.13 13.67 25.08
C LYS A 65 -8.30 12.73 23.89
N ARG A 66 -8.29 11.42 24.15
CA ARG A 66 -8.67 10.39 23.18
C ARG A 66 -10.18 10.45 22.91
N PHE A 67 -10.59 10.43 21.64
CA PHE A 67 -12.00 10.31 21.30
C PHE A 67 -12.52 8.89 21.62
N ARG A 68 -13.72 8.80 22.21
CA ARG A 68 -14.29 7.53 22.71
C ARG A 68 -15.73 7.25 22.26
N GLY A 69 -16.15 7.72 21.09
CA GLY A 69 -17.47 7.37 20.50
C GLY A 69 -18.63 7.56 21.48
N GLY A 70 -18.97 8.82 21.77
CA GLY A 70 -19.81 9.29 22.88
C GLY A 70 -20.78 8.31 23.56
N ARG A 71 -20.54 8.01 24.85
CA ARG A 71 -21.35 8.46 26.02
C ARG A 71 -20.79 7.92 27.35
N ARG A 72 -19.65 8.44 27.83
CA ARG A 72 -19.33 8.66 29.27
C ARG A 72 -17.91 9.21 29.41
N THR A 73 -17.80 10.29 30.17
CA THR A 73 -16.54 10.81 30.71
C THR A 73 -16.15 9.96 31.92
N ASP A 74 -15.15 9.09 31.78
CA ASP A 74 -14.39 8.63 32.95
C ASP A 74 -13.21 9.58 33.19
N PRO A 75 -12.86 9.85 34.46
CA PRO A 75 -11.72 10.69 34.80
C PRO A 75 -10.45 10.09 34.23
N ALA A 76 -9.53 10.97 33.82
CA ALA A 76 -8.26 10.64 33.19
C ALA A 76 -7.60 9.42 33.86
N ALA A 77 -7.41 8.35 33.08
CA ALA A 77 -6.48 7.30 33.46
C ALA A 77 -5.09 7.94 33.51
N THR A 78 -4.68 8.35 34.71
CA THR A 78 -3.32 8.76 35.01
C THR A 78 -2.44 7.52 34.89
N GLY A 79 -1.76 7.33 33.76
CA GLY A 79 -0.77 6.26 33.62
C GLY A 79 -0.46 5.74 32.22
N ASP A 80 -1.19 6.12 31.18
CA ASP A 80 -0.96 5.56 29.83
C ASP A 80 -0.19 6.56 28.94
N ALA A 81 1.01 6.19 28.49
CA ALA A 81 1.83 7.00 27.61
C ALA A 81 1.12 7.14 26.26
N GLY A 82 0.52 8.30 26.00
CA GLY A 82 -0.28 8.55 24.80
C GLY A 82 0.51 8.40 23.49
N THR A 83 0.43 7.23 22.87
CA THR A 83 0.86 6.93 21.49
C THR A 83 -0.27 6.27 20.70
N GLY A 84 -0.08 6.10 19.38
CA GLY A 84 -1.00 5.42 18.45
C GLY A 84 -1.16 3.91 18.70
N ASP A 85 -1.06 3.49 19.95
CA ASP A 85 -1.16 2.10 20.35
C ASP A 85 -2.59 1.61 20.14
N SER A 86 -2.72 0.36 19.70
CA SER A 86 -4.00 -0.30 19.65
C SER A 86 -4.52 -0.53 21.07
N VAL A 87 -5.80 -0.24 21.29
CA VAL A 87 -6.44 -0.39 22.60
C VAL A 87 -7.43 -1.54 22.51
N PRO A 88 -7.20 -2.66 23.21
CA PRO A 88 -8.14 -3.78 23.26
C PRO A 88 -9.56 -3.34 23.61
N GLY A 89 -10.54 -3.86 22.88
CA GLY A 89 -11.96 -3.50 23.03
C GLY A 89 -12.34 -2.07 22.62
N ALA A 90 -11.43 -1.24 22.10
CA ALA A 90 -11.76 0.06 21.48
C ALA A 90 -11.88 -0.07 19.96
N ALA A 91 -12.62 0.82 19.30
CA ALA A 91 -12.55 0.93 17.84
C ALA A 91 -11.17 1.47 17.42
N ASN A 92 -10.32 0.65 16.82
CA ASN A 92 -8.97 1.00 16.39
C ASN A 92 -8.90 1.20 14.87
N TRP A 93 -7.85 1.90 14.43
CA TRP A 93 -7.39 1.77 13.06
C TRP A 93 -6.81 0.38 12.82
N VAL A 94 -7.10 -0.17 11.64
CA VAL A 94 -6.61 -1.46 11.19
C VAL A 94 -5.94 -1.34 9.83
N GLN A 95 -4.85 -2.07 9.65
CA GLN A 95 -4.08 -2.04 8.42
C GLN A 95 -4.85 -2.76 7.31
N MET A 96 -4.94 -2.13 6.14
CA MET A 96 -5.52 -2.72 4.93
C MET A 96 -4.46 -3.38 4.04
N GLY A 97 -3.19 -3.03 4.20
CA GLY A 97 -2.09 -3.41 3.31
C GLY A 97 -1.56 -2.19 2.53
N PRO A 98 -0.87 -2.40 1.41
CA PRO A 98 -0.53 -3.68 0.82
C PRO A 98 0.56 -4.42 1.59
N ILE A 99 0.35 -5.71 1.82
CA ILE A 99 1.42 -6.63 2.27
C ILE A 99 2.19 -7.24 1.09
N ALA A 100 1.71 -7.05 -0.14
CA ALA A 100 2.42 -7.31 -1.38
C ALA A 100 1.74 -6.56 -2.53
N ILE A 101 2.53 -6.11 -3.50
CA ILE A 101 2.05 -5.59 -4.78
C ILE A 101 2.63 -6.48 -5.89
N PRO A 102 1.91 -7.50 -6.39
CA PRO A 102 2.29 -8.26 -7.57
C PRO A 102 2.40 -7.38 -8.81
N ASN A 103 3.24 -7.83 -9.75
CA ASN A 103 3.37 -7.25 -11.09
C ASN A 103 3.77 -5.77 -11.14
N GLY A 104 4.43 -5.29 -10.09
CA GLY A 104 5.06 -3.97 -10.07
C GLY A 104 6.19 -3.86 -11.11
N GLN A 105 6.62 -2.63 -11.35
CA GLN A 105 7.57 -2.30 -12.40
C GLN A 105 9.03 -2.57 -11.98
N SER A 106 9.82 -3.17 -12.87
CA SER A 106 11.29 -3.14 -12.78
C SER A 106 11.87 -1.94 -13.56
N LEU A 107 13.15 -1.63 -13.36
CA LEU A 107 13.83 -0.63 -14.18
C LEU A 107 13.72 -0.99 -15.67
N GLY A 108 13.17 -0.08 -16.47
CA GLY A 108 12.98 -0.29 -17.92
C GLY A 108 11.87 -1.27 -18.28
N GLY A 109 11.09 -1.76 -17.32
CA GLY A 109 9.95 -2.66 -17.55
C GLY A 109 10.34 -4.04 -18.08
N VAL A 110 11.58 -4.48 -17.83
CA VAL A 110 12.12 -5.76 -18.33
C VAL A 110 11.49 -6.96 -17.63
N ALA A 111 11.11 -6.80 -16.36
CA ALA A 111 10.45 -7.81 -15.55
C ALA A 111 9.26 -7.22 -14.78
N ARG A 112 8.37 -8.10 -14.34
CA ARG A 112 7.29 -7.79 -13.41
C ARG A 112 7.62 -8.45 -12.08
N ILE A 113 7.67 -7.64 -11.03
CA ILE A 113 8.24 -8.03 -9.74
C ILE A 113 7.29 -7.69 -8.60
N ILE A 114 7.52 -8.25 -7.42
CA ILE A 114 6.88 -7.85 -6.19
C ILE A 114 7.53 -6.54 -5.73
N VAL A 115 6.71 -5.51 -5.54
CA VAL A 115 7.16 -4.22 -5.00
C VAL A 115 6.53 -3.94 -3.64
N SER A 116 7.21 -3.07 -2.89
CA SER A 116 6.79 -2.43 -1.65
C SER A 116 7.26 -0.96 -1.71
N GLY A 117 7.50 -0.30 -0.59
CA GLY A 117 8.02 1.07 -0.55
C GLY A 117 9.49 1.19 -0.19
N ARG A 118 9.98 2.44 -0.19
CA ARG A 118 11.38 2.79 -0.14
C ARG A 118 12.16 2.28 1.07
N VAL A 119 13.29 1.62 0.80
CA VAL A 119 14.28 1.16 1.80
C VAL A 119 15.52 2.04 1.76
N ALA A 120 15.75 2.82 2.82
CA ALA A 120 16.85 3.77 2.91
C ALA A 120 18.16 3.15 3.43
N SER A 121 18.08 2.14 4.30
CA SER A 121 19.27 1.47 4.85
C SER A 121 18.96 0.04 5.31
N ILE A 122 19.94 -0.86 5.17
CA ILE A 122 19.85 -2.28 5.55
C ILE A 122 20.97 -2.61 6.54
N ALA A 123 20.64 -3.30 7.63
CA ALA A 123 21.62 -3.91 8.53
C ALA A 123 21.35 -5.41 8.70
N VAL A 124 22.35 -6.22 8.37
CA VAL A 124 22.30 -7.70 8.48
C VAL A 124 23.03 -8.12 9.75
N HIS A 125 22.42 -9.02 10.53
CA HIS A 125 23.04 -9.53 11.75
C HIS A 125 24.34 -10.28 11.43
N PRO A 126 25.46 -9.98 12.11
CA PRO A 126 26.81 -10.41 11.71
C PRO A 126 27.01 -11.94 11.77
N THR A 127 26.29 -12.63 12.66
CA THR A 127 26.42 -14.09 12.87
C THR A 127 25.12 -14.86 12.59
N SER A 128 24.04 -14.17 12.22
CA SER A 128 22.71 -14.80 12.04
C SER A 128 21.96 -14.07 10.92
N PRO A 129 22.43 -14.18 9.67
CA PRO A 129 22.02 -13.31 8.56
C PRO A 129 20.56 -13.46 8.12
N SER A 130 19.82 -14.47 8.62
CA SER A 130 18.36 -14.51 8.54
C SER A 130 17.70 -13.39 9.36
N THR A 131 18.42 -12.80 10.31
CA THR A 131 18.00 -11.61 11.03
C THR A 131 18.53 -10.36 10.34
N MET A 132 17.62 -9.50 9.89
CA MET A 132 17.94 -8.23 9.24
C MET A 132 17.00 -7.13 9.72
N TYR A 133 17.49 -5.89 9.63
CA TYR A 133 16.75 -4.69 9.94
C TYR A 133 16.75 -3.74 8.75
N LEU A 134 15.58 -3.19 8.41
CA LEU A 134 15.42 -2.16 7.40
C LEU A 134 15.08 -0.85 8.07
N ALA A 135 15.73 0.22 7.62
CA ALA A 135 15.31 1.59 7.87
C ALA A 135 14.62 2.09 6.59
N THR A 136 13.36 2.52 6.70
CA THR A 136 12.52 2.87 5.54
C THR A 136 12.11 4.34 5.56
N ALA A 137 11.72 4.87 4.40
CA ALA A 137 11.32 6.27 4.27
C ALA A 137 9.94 6.49 4.91
N ARG A 138 9.90 7.18 6.05
CA ARG A 138 8.71 7.41 6.90
C ARG A 138 7.94 6.14 7.36
N GLY A 139 8.47 4.95 7.08
CA GLY A 139 7.90 3.66 7.48
C GLY A 139 8.57 3.02 8.69
N GLY A 140 9.55 3.68 9.29
CA GLY A 140 10.21 3.23 10.52
C GLY A 140 11.25 2.14 10.31
N VAL A 141 11.44 1.33 11.36
CA VAL A 141 12.35 0.19 11.38
C VAL A 141 11.55 -1.10 11.28
N TRP A 142 11.95 -1.96 10.35
CA TRP A 142 11.38 -3.30 10.16
C TRP A 142 12.42 -4.37 10.47
N LYS A 143 11.97 -5.49 11.01
CA LYS A 143 12.81 -6.64 11.36
C LYS A 143 12.28 -7.92 10.72
N THR A 144 13.20 -8.71 10.20
CA THR A 144 12.98 -10.13 9.89
C THR A 144 13.90 -10.98 10.74
N THR A 145 13.51 -12.23 10.99
CA THR A 145 14.35 -13.27 11.63
C THR A 145 14.46 -14.54 10.78
N ASP A 146 13.79 -14.59 9.63
CA ASP A 146 13.68 -15.74 8.74
C ASP A 146 14.23 -15.48 7.32
N GLY A 147 15.04 -14.43 7.17
CA GLY A 147 15.69 -14.09 5.90
C GLY A 147 14.80 -13.32 4.92
N GLY A 148 13.72 -12.71 5.42
CA GLY A 148 12.78 -11.90 4.64
C GLY A 148 11.48 -12.60 4.26
N ALA A 149 11.21 -13.80 4.78
CA ALA A 149 9.93 -14.48 4.56
C ALA A 149 8.78 -13.83 5.37
N THR A 150 9.12 -13.23 6.51
CA THR A 150 8.23 -12.36 7.30
C THR A 150 8.96 -11.10 7.78
N TRP A 151 8.17 -10.03 7.97
CA TRP A 151 8.64 -8.74 8.45
C TRP A 151 7.73 -8.21 9.57
N ALA A 152 8.33 -7.60 10.59
CA ALA A 152 7.63 -6.93 11.69
C ALA A 152 8.06 -5.46 11.76
N ALA A 153 7.10 -4.54 11.78
CA ALA A 153 7.36 -3.14 12.12
C ALA A 153 7.63 -3.05 13.63
N ILE A 154 8.79 -2.51 14.01
CA ILE A 154 9.26 -2.50 15.41
C ILE A 154 9.48 -1.10 15.95
N SER A 155 9.02 -0.07 15.22
CA SER A 155 9.20 1.33 15.62
C SER A 155 7.97 2.21 15.41
N ASP A 156 6.77 1.67 15.16
CA ASP A 156 5.58 2.43 14.75
C ASP A 156 5.20 3.59 15.69
N ASN A 157 5.54 3.46 16.98
CA ASN A 157 5.24 4.46 18.02
C ASN A 157 6.40 5.43 18.29
N GLN A 158 7.51 5.33 17.56
CA GLN A 158 8.66 6.20 17.76
C GLN A 158 8.40 7.62 17.25
N VAL A 159 9.11 8.59 17.81
CA VAL A 159 8.86 10.02 17.55
C VAL A 159 9.04 10.43 16.08
N SER A 160 9.82 9.68 15.31
CA SER A 160 9.95 9.84 13.87
C SER A 160 10.08 8.47 13.25
N LEU A 161 9.42 8.27 12.11
CA LEU A 161 9.51 7.07 11.29
C LEU A 161 10.36 7.29 10.03
N ALA A 162 10.85 8.51 9.81
CA ALA A 162 11.77 8.79 8.71
C ALA A 162 13.17 8.34 9.08
N MET A 163 13.68 7.28 8.44
CA MET A 163 14.97 6.69 8.76
C MET A 163 15.99 6.95 7.66
N GLY A 164 17.18 7.42 8.03
CA GLY A 164 18.29 7.65 7.08
C GLY A 164 19.40 6.60 7.15
N ALA A 165 19.68 6.06 8.33
CA ALA A 165 20.74 5.07 8.49
C ALA A 165 20.42 4.09 9.63
N ILE A 166 20.79 2.83 9.46
CA ILE A 166 20.75 1.82 10.53
C ILE A 166 22.06 1.04 10.59
N ALA A 167 22.52 0.76 11.81
CA ALA A 167 23.72 -0.05 12.04
C ALA A 167 23.58 -0.88 13.32
N LEU A 168 24.10 -2.11 13.26
CA LEU A 168 24.23 -3.02 14.40
C LEU A 168 25.65 -2.92 14.95
N ALA A 169 25.82 -3.03 16.27
CA ALA A 169 27.14 -3.22 16.85
C ALA A 169 27.65 -4.65 16.57
N PRO A 170 28.77 -4.85 15.87
CA PRO A 170 29.20 -6.21 15.49
C PRO A 170 29.49 -7.12 16.69
N SER A 171 29.95 -6.55 17.81
CA SER A 171 30.26 -7.27 19.06
C SER A 171 29.05 -7.51 19.95
N ALA A 172 27.95 -6.79 19.76
CA ALA A 172 26.72 -6.90 20.55
C ALA A 172 25.51 -6.55 19.67
N PRO A 173 25.09 -7.43 18.76
CA PRO A 173 24.18 -7.09 17.66
C PRO A 173 22.74 -6.77 18.08
N ASP A 174 22.35 -6.99 19.34
CA ASP A 174 21.11 -6.43 19.91
C ASP A 174 21.19 -4.92 20.16
N THR A 175 22.39 -4.35 20.11
CA THR A 175 22.64 -2.91 20.10
C THR A 175 22.49 -2.37 18.68
N ILE A 176 21.46 -1.56 18.48
CA ILE A 176 21.07 -0.99 17.19
C ILE A 176 21.09 0.53 17.29
N TYR A 177 21.72 1.18 16.32
CA TYR A 177 21.68 2.63 16.13
C TYR A 177 20.88 2.92 14.85
N ALA A 178 19.73 3.58 14.99
CA ALA A 178 18.88 3.99 13.88
C ALA A 178 18.76 5.53 13.84
N GLY A 179 19.44 6.16 12.89
CA GLY A 179 19.43 7.60 12.68
C GLY A 179 18.15 8.04 11.97
N THR A 180 17.37 8.91 12.62
CA THR A 180 16.16 9.45 12.01
C THR A 180 16.49 10.64 11.11
N GLY A 181 15.79 10.79 9.98
CA GLY A 181 16.03 11.80 8.94
C GLY A 181 16.88 11.25 7.79
N GLU A 182 16.33 11.29 6.58
CA GLU A 182 16.95 10.72 5.37
C GLU A 182 18.04 11.64 4.79
N GLY A 183 19.26 11.09 4.58
CA GLY A 183 20.41 11.78 3.98
C GLY A 183 20.33 11.96 2.45
N HIS A 184 19.16 12.15 1.85
CA HIS A 184 19.00 12.27 0.40
C HIS A 184 18.84 13.75 0.02
N ILE A 185 19.97 14.40 -0.32
CA ILE A 185 20.21 15.86 -0.12
C ILE A 185 19.45 16.85 -1.01
N TYR A 186 18.85 16.48 -2.14
CA TYR A 186 18.44 17.50 -3.11
C TYR A 186 17.36 18.48 -2.60
N TYR A 187 16.58 18.11 -1.59
CA TYR A 187 15.45 18.91 -1.08
C TYR A 187 15.68 19.62 0.27
N LEU A 188 16.86 19.46 0.90
CA LEU A 188 17.14 20.07 2.20
C LEU A 188 17.81 21.45 2.12
N THR A 189 18.42 21.79 0.98
CA THR A 189 19.16 23.07 0.82
C THR A 189 18.37 24.16 0.10
N ALA A 190 17.30 23.80 -0.61
CA ALA A 190 16.20 24.71 -0.89
C ALA A 190 15.24 24.61 0.29
N PHE A 191 15.45 25.42 1.33
CA PHE A 191 14.44 25.71 2.34
C PHE A 191 13.23 26.37 1.65
N ASN A 192 12.41 25.56 1.00
CA ASN A 192 11.05 25.92 0.68
C ASN A 192 10.17 25.17 1.70
N PRO A 193 9.83 25.79 2.84
CA PRO A 193 8.88 25.21 3.80
C PRO A 193 7.48 24.99 3.20
N LEU A 194 7.28 25.31 1.92
CA LEU A 194 6.01 25.23 1.22
C LEU A 194 5.90 24.02 0.31
N ASN A 195 6.97 23.30 -0.03
CA ASN A 195 6.81 22.12 -0.88
C ASN A 195 6.63 20.84 -0.05
N ALA A 196 5.38 20.39 0.00
CA ALA A 196 4.94 19.03 0.24
C ALA A 196 5.76 17.90 -0.42
N LEU A 197 6.53 18.24 -1.47
CA LEU A 197 7.32 17.33 -2.30
C LEU A 197 8.70 17.00 -1.72
N ASN A 198 8.94 17.27 -0.44
CA ASN A 198 10.17 16.77 0.17
C ASN A 198 10.04 15.25 0.32
N GLU A 199 10.59 14.52 -0.68
CA GLU A 199 10.76 13.06 -0.70
C GLU A 199 11.36 12.53 0.61
N SER A 200 12.05 13.38 1.38
CA SER A 200 12.72 13.07 2.64
C SER A 200 12.24 13.96 3.78
N TYR A 201 12.00 13.34 4.94
CA TYR A 201 11.54 14.04 6.15
C TYR A 201 12.69 14.29 7.13
N GLN A 202 12.57 15.33 7.97
CA GLN A 202 13.61 15.67 8.94
C GLN A 202 13.68 14.68 10.11
N GLY A 203 14.88 14.49 10.63
CA GLY A 203 15.15 13.66 11.80
C GLY A 203 14.77 14.32 13.13
N SER A 204 14.45 13.50 14.13
CA SER A 204 14.21 13.89 15.53
C SER A 204 15.34 13.48 16.48
N GLY A 205 16.42 12.87 15.97
CA GLY A 205 17.49 12.29 16.78
C GLY A 205 17.93 10.92 16.29
N LEU A 206 18.57 10.17 17.18
CA LEU A 206 18.95 8.78 16.98
C LEU A 206 18.12 7.88 17.89
N LEU A 207 17.50 6.85 17.33
CA LEU A 207 16.87 5.78 18.10
C LEU A 207 17.92 4.72 18.41
N LYS A 208 18.12 4.40 19.68
CA LYS A 208 18.98 3.30 20.14
C LYS A 208 18.14 2.19 20.75
N SER A 209 18.42 0.96 20.35
CA SER A 209 17.94 -0.25 21.03
C SER A 209 19.13 -1.00 21.61
N THR A 210 18.95 -1.65 22.75
CA THR A 210 19.87 -2.68 23.29
C THR A 210 19.17 -4.04 23.43
N THR A 211 17.97 -4.17 22.87
CA THR A 211 17.09 -5.34 23.02
C THR A 211 16.70 -5.94 21.67
N GLY A 212 17.53 -5.73 20.63
CA GLY A 212 17.24 -6.24 19.29
C GLY A 212 15.97 -5.64 18.66
N GLY A 213 15.61 -4.42 19.07
CA GLY A 213 14.51 -3.65 18.50
C GLY A 213 13.17 -3.73 19.24
N THR A 214 13.09 -4.44 20.37
CA THR A 214 11.84 -4.52 21.15
C THR A 214 11.55 -3.24 21.95
N SER A 215 12.58 -2.43 22.22
CA SER A 215 12.46 -1.15 22.91
C SER A 215 13.49 -0.17 22.34
N TRP A 216 13.13 1.11 22.31
CA TRP A 216 13.95 2.16 21.74
C TRP A 216 14.04 3.35 22.69
N THR A 217 15.23 3.97 22.74
CA THR A 217 15.47 5.23 23.43
C THR A 217 15.89 6.26 22.40
N LEU A 218 15.23 7.42 22.38
CA LEU A 218 15.66 8.56 21.59
C LEU A 218 16.85 9.25 22.27
N GLN A 219 17.93 9.44 21.51
CA GLN A 219 19.17 10.06 21.97
C GLN A 219 19.68 11.10 20.96
N GLY A 220 20.64 11.93 21.39
CA GLY A 220 21.29 12.93 20.54
C GLY A 220 20.33 14.00 19.99
N THR A 221 19.28 14.34 20.75
CA THR A 221 18.25 15.31 20.30
C THR A 221 18.83 16.72 20.15
N VAL A 222 19.80 17.10 20.97
CA VAL A 222 20.50 18.38 20.89
C VAL A 222 21.27 18.48 19.57
N GLU A 223 22.00 17.42 19.22
CA GLU A 223 22.90 17.39 18.07
C GLU A 223 22.15 17.15 16.75
N PHE A 224 21.12 16.31 16.77
CA PHE A 224 20.55 15.73 15.55
C PHE A 224 19.10 16.09 15.24
N THR A 225 18.39 16.83 16.09
CA THR A 225 17.03 17.27 15.72
C THR A 225 17.09 18.20 14.51
N GLY A 226 16.42 17.83 13.42
CA GLY A 226 16.48 18.49 12.12
C GLY A 226 17.69 18.09 11.25
N ALA A 227 18.52 17.16 11.71
CA ALA A 227 19.61 16.59 10.92
C ALA A 227 19.11 15.41 10.07
N ALA A 228 19.93 15.06 9.10
CA ALA A 228 19.79 13.84 8.30
C ALA A 228 21.01 12.95 8.51
N PHE A 229 20.80 11.63 8.49
CA PHE A 229 21.85 10.64 8.63
C PHE A 229 22.11 9.97 7.27
N TYR A 230 23.39 9.85 6.92
CA TYR A 230 23.85 9.20 5.69
C TYR A 230 24.42 7.81 6.00
N ARG A 231 25.18 7.72 7.09
CA ARG A 231 25.82 6.49 7.54
C ARG A 231 26.05 6.52 9.05
N ILE A 232 25.90 5.36 9.68
CA ILE A 232 26.38 5.09 11.04
C ILE A 232 27.38 3.93 10.96
N ALA A 233 28.54 4.07 11.59
CA ALA A 233 29.54 3.01 11.70
C ALA A 233 29.84 2.75 13.19
N VAL A 234 29.64 1.50 13.63
CA VAL A 234 29.88 1.09 15.02
C VAL A 234 31.20 0.33 15.09
N HIS A 235 31.98 0.59 16.13
CA HIS A 235 33.27 -0.05 16.33
C HIS A 235 33.10 -1.58 16.49
N PRO A 236 33.95 -2.40 15.83
CA PRO A 236 33.72 -3.84 15.74
C PRO A 236 33.71 -4.54 17.10
N THR A 237 34.53 -4.08 18.06
CA THR A 237 34.66 -4.71 19.39
C THR A 237 34.15 -3.84 20.55
N ASN A 238 33.58 -2.67 20.26
CA ASN A 238 33.06 -1.76 21.30
C ASN A 238 31.70 -1.18 20.87
N PRO A 239 30.57 -1.67 21.42
CA PRO A 239 29.26 -1.22 21.01
C PRO A 239 28.95 0.24 21.39
N ASP A 240 29.73 0.85 22.29
CA ASP A 240 29.53 2.22 22.76
C ASP A 240 30.28 3.27 21.95
N LEU A 241 31.22 2.83 21.12
CA LEU A 241 31.99 3.68 20.21
C LEU A 241 31.39 3.60 18.80
N ALA A 242 30.81 4.71 18.34
CA ALA A 242 30.23 4.81 17.01
C ALA A 242 30.45 6.19 16.39
N TYR A 243 30.37 6.24 15.07
CA TYR A 243 30.45 7.43 14.24
C TYR A 243 29.14 7.61 13.46
N ALA A 244 28.71 8.86 13.29
CA ALA A 244 27.55 9.22 12.49
C ALA A 244 27.93 10.30 11.47
N ALA A 245 27.84 9.97 10.18
CA ALA A 245 27.95 10.92 9.09
C ALA A 245 26.58 11.58 8.86
N THR A 246 26.52 12.91 9.03
CA THR A 246 25.26 13.67 9.04
C THR A 246 25.33 14.94 8.20
N SER A 247 24.17 15.57 7.99
CA SER A 247 24.07 16.90 7.36
C SER A 247 24.68 18.02 8.21
N ARG A 248 25.07 17.70 9.46
CA ARG A 248 25.73 18.62 10.38
C ARG A 248 27.21 18.30 10.59
N GLY A 249 27.77 17.40 9.77
CA GLY A 249 29.16 16.95 9.85
C GLY A 249 29.29 15.56 10.46
N LEU A 250 30.52 15.20 10.83
CA LEU A 250 30.84 13.89 11.40
C LEU A 250 30.79 13.96 12.93
N TYR A 251 29.94 13.14 13.53
CA TYR A 251 29.81 13.01 14.98
C TYR A 251 30.36 11.69 15.47
N ARG A 252 30.74 11.67 16.74
CA ARG A 252 31.21 10.47 17.45
C ARG A 252 30.60 10.35 18.83
N THR A 253 30.25 9.14 19.21
CA THR A 253 29.95 8.75 20.60
C THR A 253 31.03 7.83 21.13
N THR A 254 31.29 7.90 22.44
CA THR A 254 32.12 6.95 23.19
C THR A 254 31.37 6.30 24.36
N ASN A 255 30.10 6.65 24.56
CA ASN A 255 29.24 6.20 25.67
C ASN A 255 27.88 5.69 25.18
N GLY A 256 27.90 5.06 24.00
CA GLY A 256 26.74 4.38 23.44
C GLY A 256 25.58 5.31 23.09
N GLY A 257 25.86 6.46 22.49
CA GLY A 257 24.89 7.38 21.94
C GLY A 257 24.31 8.39 22.93
N THR A 258 24.66 8.27 24.23
CA THR A 258 24.19 9.20 25.26
C THR A 258 24.67 10.63 24.97
N ASN A 259 25.93 10.78 24.57
CA ASN A 259 26.50 12.04 24.11
C ASN A 259 27.13 11.88 22.73
N TRP A 260 26.94 12.87 21.87
CA TRP A 260 27.57 12.93 20.56
C TRP A 260 28.42 14.18 20.44
N THR A 261 29.69 14.00 20.05
CA THR A 261 30.63 15.10 19.86
C THR A 261 30.84 15.33 18.37
N LEU A 262 30.60 16.56 17.91
CA LEU A 262 31.00 17.00 16.57
C LEU A 262 32.52 16.96 16.47
N LEU A 263 33.05 16.25 15.48
CA LEU A 263 34.49 16.11 15.30
C LEU A 263 35.09 17.30 14.54
N ALA A 264 36.24 17.75 15.03
CA ALA A 264 37.12 18.73 14.42
C ALA A 264 38.53 18.13 14.27
N GLY A 265 39.56 18.96 14.08
CA GLY A 265 40.96 18.47 14.02
C GLY A 265 41.35 17.98 12.63
N GLY A 266 41.16 18.84 11.62
CA GLY A 266 41.50 18.58 10.22
C GLY A 266 40.30 18.36 9.31
N LEU A 267 39.12 18.09 9.88
CA LEU A 267 37.86 18.03 9.14
C LEU A 267 37.32 19.42 8.79
N PRO A 268 36.62 19.58 7.65
CA PRO A 268 36.03 20.85 7.25
C PRO A 268 34.74 21.10 8.05
N ALA A 269 34.44 22.37 8.30
CA ALA A 269 33.15 22.78 8.85
C ALA A 269 32.05 22.75 7.78
N ILE A 270 30.80 22.50 8.19
CA ILE A 270 29.65 22.64 7.30
C ILE A 270 29.50 24.10 6.85
N SER A 271 29.29 24.30 5.56
CA SER A 271 29.23 25.60 4.88
C SER A 271 28.36 25.50 3.63
N ALA A 272 28.27 26.60 2.85
CA ALA A 272 27.52 26.61 1.60
C ALA A 272 28.08 25.65 0.53
N THR A 273 29.37 25.32 0.59
CA THR A 273 30.02 24.41 -0.36
C THR A 273 30.28 23.03 0.22
N VAL A 274 30.50 22.92 1.54
CA VAL A 274 30.65 21.66 2.28
C VAL A 274 29.38 21.40 3.07
N ILE A 275 28.42 20.68 2.49
CA ILE A 275 27.05 20.64 3.04
C ILE A 275 26.76 19.44 3.94
N ALA A 276 27.58 18.38 3.90
CA ALA A 276 27.39 17.18 4.74
C ALA A 276 28.66 16.33 4.85
N ALA A 277 28.75 15.56 5.94
CA ALA A 277 29.52 14.31 5.94
C ALA A 277 28.65 13.21 5.33
N THR A 278 29.10 12.57 4.25
CA THR A 278 28.25 11.68 3.43
C THR A 278 28.49 10.21 3.69
N ASP A 279 29.64 9.83 4.26
CA ASP A 279 29.93 8.44 4.60
C ASP A 279 31.01 8.33 5.68
N VAL A 280 31.04 7.19 6.38
CA VAL A 280 32.07 6.82 7.35
C VAL A 280 32.23 5.30 7.40
N VAL A 281 33.47 4.83 7.35
CA VAL A 281 33.83 3.40 7.45
C VAL A 281 34.99 3.20 8.42
N ILE A 282 34.90 2.14 9.22
CA ILE A 282 35.93 1.72 10.18
C ILE A 282 36.59 0.46 9.61
N ASP A 283 37.92 0.43 9.60
CA ASP A 283 38.67 -0.77 9.22
C ASP A 283 38.40 -1.89 10.26
N PRO A 284 37.78 -3.02 9.86
CA PRO A 284 37.42 -4.07 10.80
C PRO A 284 38.65 -4.83 11.36
N ALA A 285 39.78 -4.83 10.64
CA ALA A 285 41.02 -5.48 11.06
C ALA A 285 41.87 -4.55 11.93
N THR A 286 41.85 -3.24 11.64
CA THR A 286 42.58 -2.22 12.42
C THR A 286 41.64 -1.05 12.77
N PRO A 287 40.80 -1.16 13.82
CA PRO A 287 39.73 -0.18 14.10
C PRO A 287 40.17 1.24 14.43
N ASN A 288 41.48 1.45 14.62
CA ASN A 288 42.09 2.77 14.69
C ASN A 288 42.05 3.54 13.36
N ASN A 289 42.00 2.81 12.25
CA ASN A 289 41.90 3.36 10.91
C ASN A 289 40.43 3.62 10.58
N VAL A 290 40.08 4.90 10.39
CA VAL A 290 38.74 5.34 10.04
C VAL A 290 38.83 6.26 8.82
N TYR A 291 37.93 6.07 7.87
CA TYR A 291 37.77 6.96 6.73
C TYR A 291 36.40 7.61 6.78
N CYS A 292 36.32 8.89 6.42
CA CYS A 292 35.05 9.57 6.22
C CYS A 292 35.09 10.41 4.95
N ALA A 293 33.92 10.75 4.43
CA ALA A 293 33.79 11.57 3.24
C ALA A 293 32.93 12.81 3.52
N PHE A 294 33.32 13.92 2.91
CA PHE A 294 32.63 15.20 2.97
C PHE A 294 32.31 15.69 1.57
N TRP A 295 31.03 16.02 1.38
CA TRP A 295 30.58 16.73 0.19
C TRP A 295 31.37 18.03 0.04
N GLY A 296 31.82 18.35 -1.17
CA GLY A 296 32.52 19.59 -1.48
C GLY A 296 33.93 19.69 -0.91
N SER A 297 34.48 18.59 -0.38
CA SER A 297 35.85 18.56 0.15
C SER A 297 36.64 17.31 -0.25
N GLY A 298 36.08 16.11 -0.03
CA GLY A 298 36.75 14.85 -0.37
C GLY A 298 36.79 13.85 0.79
N ILE A 299 37.81 13.00 0.79
CA ILE A 299 37.94 11.85 1.71
C ILE A 299 39.00 12.17 2.76
N TYR A 300 38.70 11.91 4.02
CA TYR A 300 39.62 12.09 5.15
C TYR A 300 39.91 10.76 5.80
N VAL A 301 41.14 10.63 6.31
CA VAL A 301 41.63 9.45 7.02
C VAL A 301 42.08 9.82 8.42
N CYS A 302 41.87 8.90 9.35
CA CYS A 302 42.29 8.97 10.74
C CYS A 302 42.93 7.64 11.12
N THR A 303 44.06 7.68 11.83
CA THR A 303 44.84 6.49 12.26
C THR A 303 44.78 6.27 13.78
N ASN A 304 44.01 7.08 14.51
CA ASN A 304 43.82 6.98 15.95
C ASN A 304 42.33 7.04 16.37
N GLY A 305 41.41 6.74 15.46
CA GLY A 305 39.96 6.90 15.66
C GLY A 305 39.29 5.79 16.47
N GLY A 306 40.00 4.68 16.72
CA GLY A 306 39.45 3.48 17.35
C GLY A 306 39.40 3.53 18.88
N SER A 307 40.06 4.51 19.51
CA SER A 307 40.15 4.58 20.97
C SER A 307 39.25 5.66 21.55
N ALA A 308 38.33 5.28 22.44
CA ALA A 308 37.43 6.20 23.14
C ALA A 308 38.16 7.28 23.97
N ALA A 309 39.41 7.03 24.38
CA ALA A 309 40.22 7.94 25.18
C ALA A 309 40.98 9.00 24.37
N VAL A 310 40.99 8.89 23.03
CA VAL A 310 41.80 9.73 22.15
C VAL A 310 40.89 10.62 21.31
N THR A 311 41.27 11.89 21.17
CA THR A 311 40.65 12.80 20.19
C THR A 311 41.16 12.44 18.79
N PRO A 312 40.28 12.06 17.85
CA PRO A 312 40.70 11.67 16.50
C PRO A 312 41.37 12.84 15.77
N SER A 313 42.43 12.57 15.02
CA SER A 313 43.10 13.55 14.15
C SER A 313 42.93 13.14 12.70
N TRP A 314 42.51 14.07 11.85
CA TRP A 314 42.13 13.79 10.47
C TRP A 314 43.06 14.46 9.47
N THR A 315 43.38 13.75 8.39
CA THR A 315 44.12 14.28 7.24
C THR A 315 43.35 14.02 5.96
N LEU A 316 43.43 14.96 5.01
CA LEU A 316 42.84 14.77 3.69
C LEU A 316 43.61 13.66 2.95
N ALA A 317 42.90 12.65 2.47
CA ALA A 317 43.49 11.55 1.72
C ALA A 317 43.92 12.03 0.32
N PRO A 318 45.16 11.76 -0.11
CA PRO A 318 45.65 12.20 -1.41
C PRO A 318 44.95 11.46 -2.57
N GLY A 319 44.79 12.14 -3.70
CA GLY A 319 44.26 11.58 -4.95
C GLY A 319 42.74 11.30 -4.98
N GLY A 320 42.02 11.64 -3.91
CA GLY A 320 40.56 11.53 -3.87
C GLY A 320 39.83 12.55 -4.77
N PRO A 321 38.48 12.49 -4.84
CA PRO A 321 37.66 13.33 -5.72
C PRO A 321 37.69 14.84 -5.38
N GLY A 322 38.15 15.22 -4.18
CA GLY A 322 38.42 16.61 -3.80
C GLY A 322 37.16 17.51 -3.71
N ALA A 323 37.38 18.82 -3.85
CA ALA A 323 36.36 19.84 -3.62
C ALA A 323 35.24 19.88 -4.70
N THR A 324 35.44 19.20 -5.83
CA THR A 324 34.43 19.07 -6.90
C THR A 324 33.47 17.90 -6.67
N ALA A 325 33.63 17.17 -5.57
CA ALA A 325 32.76 16.06 -5.21
C ALA A 325 31.44 16.54 -4.59
N GLY A 326 30.34 15.91 -4.99
CA GLY A 326 29.08 15.93 -4.29
C GLY A 326 29.02 14.78 -3.27
N ARG A 327 28.07 13.86 -3.44
CA ARG A 327 27.98 12.66 -2.60
C ARG A 327 29.14 11.71 -2.89
N ILE A 328 29.73 11.16 -1.82
CA ILE A 328 30.79 10.15 -1.88
C ILE A 328 30.37 8.99 -0.99
N GLY A 329 30.48 7.77 -1.51
CA GLY A 329 30.34 6.52 -0.76
C GLY A 329 31.70 5.83 -0.64
N LEU A 330 31.94 5.15 0.48
CA LEU A 330 33.20 4.51 0.84
C LEU A 330 32.98 3.02 1.19
N ALA A 331 33.93 2.17 0.80
CA ALA A 331 33.96 0.79 1.25
C ALA A 331 35.39 0.29 1.45
N ILE A 332 35.60 -0.54 2.47
CA ILE A 332 36.87 -1.24 2.73
C ILE A 332 36.66 -2.70 2.34
N ALA A 333 37.61 -3.29 1.60
CA ALA A 333 37.53 -4.70 1.24
C ALA A 333 37.76 -5.59 2.47
N PRO A 334 36.80 -6.45 2.88
CA PRO A 334 36.96 -7.31 4.05
C PRO A 334 38.11 -8.32 3.90
N SER A 335 38.34 -8.79 2.68
CA SER A 335 39.43 -9.73 2.34
C SER A 335 40.82 -9.09 2.35
N SER A 336 40.93 -7.76 2.29
CA SER A 336 42.21 -7.04 2.26
C SER A 336 41.99 -5.57 2.60
N THR A 337 42.13 -5.20 3.88
CA THR A 337 41.76 -3.86 4.37
C THR A 337 42.68 -2.73 3.90
N SER A 338 43.81 -3.05 3.25
CA SER A 338 44.60 -2.06 2.52
C SER A 338 43.90 -1.55 1.25
N ASN A 339 42.83 -2.23 0.80
CA ASN A 339 42.01 -1.83 -0.32
C ASN A 339 40.78 -1.03 0.15
N VAL A 340 40.77 0.26 -0.17
CA VAL A 340 39.66 1.17 0.10
C VAL A 340 39.15 1.74 -1.21
N PHE A 341 37.84 1.71 -1.39
CA PHE A 341 37.16 2.15 -2.60
C PHE A 341 36.29 3.37 -2.31
N ALA A 342 36.13 4.22 -3.32
CA ALA A 342 35.18 5.31 -3.29
C ALA A 342 34.39 5.38 -4.61
N LEU A 343 33.10 5.67 -4.50
CA LEU A 343 32.25 6.09 -5.62
C LEU A 343 31.86 7.55 -5.36
N ALA A 344 31.96 8.41 -6.36
CA ALA A 344 31.65 9.83 -6.21
C ALA A 344 30.72 10.34 -7.31
N ALA A 345 29.80 11.20 -6.92
CA ALA A 345 29.03 12.05 -7.82
C ALA A 345 29.54 13.50 -7.76
N THR A 346 29.19 14.32 -8.75
CA THR A 346 29.35 15.78 -8.69
C THR A 346 28.27 16.40 -7.78
N PRO A 347 28.37 17.67 -7.38
CA PRO A 347 27.30 18.36 -6.66
C PRO A 347 25.97 18.39 -7.42
N GLY A 348 26.01 18.36 -8.76
CA GLY A 348 24.84 18.23 -9.63
C GLY A 348 24.32 16.79 -9.76
N GLY A 349 24.92 15.83 -9.08
CA GLY A 349 24.51 14.43 -9.08
C GLY A 349 25.04 13.58 -10.22
N ALA A 350 25.80 14.12 -11.18
CA ALA A 350 26.38 13.31 -12.25
C ALA A 350 27.52 12.42 -11.75
N TYR A 351 27.81 11.30 -12.43
CA TYR A 351 28.97 10.47 -12.14
C TYR A 351 30.27 11.26 -12.19
N LEU A 352 31.04 11.23 -11.10
CA LEU A 352 32.36 11.88 -11.01
C LEU A 352 33.49 10.87 -11.14
N GLY A 353 33.41 9.72 -10.46
CA GLY A 353 34.44 8.69 -10.59
C GLY A 353 34.32 7.52 -9.62
N PHE A 354 35.03 6.45 -9.97
CA PHE A 354 35.27 5.28 -9.15
C PHE A 354 36.75 5.22 -8.80
N TYR A 355 37.09 5.14 -7.52
CA TYR A 355 38.46 5.29 -7.03
C TYR A 355 38.87 4.07 -6.20
N ARG A 356 40.16 3.72 -6.27
CA ARG A 356 40.78 2.68 -5.43
C ARG A 356 42.07 3.19 -4.78
N ASN A 357 42.21 2.93 -3.50
CA ASN A 357 43.44 3.03 -2.73
C ASN A 357 43.87 1.61 -2.34
N THR A 358 45.12 1.22 -2.59
CA THR A 358 45.69 -0.10 -2.26
C THR A 358 46.68 -0.09 -1.09
N GLY A 359 47.04 1.09 -0.58
CA GLY A 359 48.04 1.30 0.46
C GLY A 359 47.46 1.58 1.86
N GLY A 360 46.15 1.40 2.05
CA GLY A 360 45.48 1.74 3.31
C GLY A 360 45.66 3.22 3.70
N THR A 361 45.89 3.50 4.98
CA THR A 361 45.88 4.86 5.52
C THR A 361 47.04 5.75 5.04
N GLY A 362 48.12 5.14 4.52
CA GLY A 362 49.25 5.84 3.89
C GLY A 362 49.19 5.88 2.36
N GLY A 363 48.14 5.33 1.75
CA GLY A 363 48.01 5.23 0.30
C GLY A 363 47.30 6.43 -0.35
N THR A 364 47.34 6.43 -1.68
CA THR A 364 46.70 7.44 -2.54
C THR A 364 45.51 6.82 -3.25
N PHE A 365 44.37 7.51 -3.27
CA PHE A 365 43.25 7.14 -4.12
C PHE A 365 43.59 7.40 -5.58
N ASN A 366 43.35 6.42 -6.45
CA ASN A 366 43.55 6.55 -7.89
C ASN A 366 42.20 6.41 -8.58
N LEU A 367 41.91 7.33 -9.50
CA LEU A 367 40.74 7.21 -10.38
C LEU A 367 40.90 5.98 -11.27
N ILE A 368 39.87 5.14 -11.28
CA ILE A 368 39.75 3.98 -12.15
C ILE A 368 38.84 4.35 -13.31
N THR A 369 39.39 4.29 -14.52
CA THR A 369 38.60 4.38 -15.75
C THR A 369 38.30 2.96 -16.24
N PRO A 370 37.03 2.51 -16.22
CA PRO A 370 36.67 1.19 -16.72
C PRO A 370 37.02 1.05 -18.21
N SER A 371 37.52 -0.12 -18.61
CA SER A 371 37.80 -0.46 -20.01
C SER A 371 36.55 -0.80 -20.82
N SER A 372 35.43 -1.10 -20.15
CA SER A 372 34.16 -1.43 -20.78
C SER A 372 32.98 -1.25 -19.80
N GLY A 373 31.78 -1.16 -20.36
CA GLY A 373 30.54 -0.90 -19.63
C GLY A 373 30.21 0.58 -19.50
N SER A 374 28.95 0.88 -19.19
CA SER A 374 28.49 2.25 -18.95
C SER A 374 28.78 2.67 -17.51
N ASN A 375 29.08 3.95 -17.31
CA ASN A 375 29.16 4.52 -15.97
C ASN A 375 27.79 4.41 -15.27
N PRO A 376 27.74 4.09 -13.97
CA PRO A 376 26.48 4.05 -13.24
C PRO A 376 25.84 5.44 -13.19
N ALA A 377 24.53 5.50 -13.42
CA ALA A 377 23.72 6.72 -13.31
C ALA A 377 23.47 7.06 -11.83
N VAL A 378 24.51 7.52 -11.14
CA VAL A 378 24.48 7.93 -9.73
C VAL A 378 23.71 9.25 -9.56
N SER A 379 23.39 9.58 -8.31
CA SER A 379 22.84 10.89 -7.95
C SER A 379 23.29 11.32 -6.55
N THR A 380 22.88 12.53 -6.14
CA THR A 380 23.07 13.03 -4.78
C THR A 380 22.22 12.27 -3.75
N SER A 381 21.20 11.53 -4.20
CA SER A 381 20.29 10.72 -3.38
C SER A 381 20.53 9.21 -3.51
N LYS A 382 21.23 8.74 -4.54
CA LYS A 382 21.41 7.33 -4.91
C LYS A 382 22.90 7.03 -5.12
N LEU A 383 23.62 6.72 -4.05
CA LEU A 383 25.05 6.40 -4.10
C LEU A 383 25.50 5.64 -2.85
N PHE A 384 25.77 4.35 -3.03
CA PHE A 384 26.38 3.43 -2.04
C PHE A 384 27.34 2.48 -2.76
N ILE A 385 28.29 1.93 -2.00
CA ILE A 385 29.31 1.02 -2.51
C ILE A 385 29.59 -0.07 -1.48
N ALA A 386 29.79 -1.30 -1.94
CA ALA A 386 30.24 -2.42 -1.11
C ALA A 386 31.21 -3.30 -1.89
N VAL A 387 32.09 -4.01 -1.19
CA VAL A 387 33.08 -4.92 -1.80
C VAL A 387 32.70 -6.36 -1.49
N ASP A 388 32.93 -7.27 -2.43
CA ASP A 388 32.76 -8.69 -2.17
C ASP A 388 33.61 -9.15 -0.98
N ILE A 389 33.01 -9.95 -0.10
CA ILE A 389 33.67 -10.35 1.14
C ILE A 389 34.94 -11.20 0.90
N SER A 390 35.03 -11.86 -0.26
CA SER A 390 36.11 -12.81 -0.57
C SER A 390 37.23 -12.21 -1.42
N THR A 391 37.00 -11.08 -2.09
CA THR A 391 37.97 -10.48 -3.00
C THR A 391 37.82 -8.96 -3.14
N PRO A 392 38.93 -8.20 -3.18
CA PRO A 392 38.88 -6.76 -3.48
C PRO A 392 38.62 -6.47 -4.97
N ASP A 393 38.59 -7.48 -5.83
CA ASP A 393 38.50 -7.31 -7.29
C ASP A 393 37.06 -7.39 -7.83
N THR A 394 36.06 -7.52 -6.94
CA THR A 394 34.63 -7.40 -7.25
C THR A 394 33.99 -6.37 -6.31
N VAL A 395 33.36 -5.35 -6.88
CA VAL A 395 32.75 -4.24 -6.15
C VAL A 395 31.33 -4.00 -6.67
N TYR A 396 30.40 -3.76 -5.76
CA TYR A 396 29.00 -3.51 -6.03
C TYR A 396 28.71 -2.02 -5.85
N LEU A 397 27.98 -1.42 -6.80
CA LEU A 397 27.73 0.03 -6.89
C LEU A 397 26.22 0.31 -6.99
N CYS A 398 25.67 1.04 -6.02
CA CYS A 398 24.29 1.54 -6.05
C CYS A 398 24.21 2.83 -6.87
N ALA A 399 23.20 2.89 -7.73
CA ALA A 399 22.83 4.05 -8.53
C ALA A 399 21.35 3.93 -8.90
N THR A 400 20.89 4.61 -9.96
CA THR A 400 19.54 4.36 -10.53
C THR A 400 19.32 2.87 -10.87
N SER A 401 20.39 2.17 -11.29
CA SER A 401 20.45 0.71 -11.36
C SER A 401 21.60 0.16 -10.53
N MET A 402 21.49 -1.10 -10.12
CA MET A 402 22.58 -1.81 -9.46
C MET A 402 23.68 -2.17 -10.46
N HIS A 403 24.94 -1.84 -10.16
CA HIS A 403 26.09 -2.18 -11.02
C HIS A 403 27.12 -3.04 -10.27
N LYS A 404 27.87 -3.83 -11.03
CA LYS A 404 29.03 -4.60 -10.58
C LYS A 404 30.27 -4.15 -11.33
N ALA A 405 31.32 -3.83 -10.60
CA ALA A 405 32.65 -3.55 -11.10
C ALA A 405 33.56 -4.76 -10.85
N THR A 406 34.16 -5.30 -11.91
CA THR A 406 35.02 -6.47 -11.83
C THR A 406 36.39 -6.14 -12.42
N ARG A 407 37.46 -6.54 -11.73
CA ARG A 407 38.83 -6.38 -12.22
C ARG A 407 39.35 -7.65 -12.85
N ASN A 408 39.92 -7.55 -14.04
CA ASN A 408 40.77 -8.57 -14.60
C ASN A 408 42.15 -8.48 -13.92
N THR A 409 42.51 -9.48 -13.12
CA THR A 409 43.76 -9.48 -12.34
C THR A 409 45.02 -9.63 -13.20
N ALA A 410 44.90 -10.17 -14.42
CA ALA A 410 46.03 -10.32 -15.34
C ALA A 410 46.39 -8.99 -16.04
N THR A 411 45.40 -8.16 -16.37
CA THR A 411 45.61 -6.87 -17.07
C THR A 411 45.50 -5.66 -16.15
N GLY A 412 44.92 -5.84 -14.96
CA GLY A 412 44.58 -4.76 -14.03
C GLY A 412 43.35 -3.94 -14.43
N ALA A 413 42.74 -4.20 -15.60
CA ALA A 413 41.61 -3.45 -16.14
C ALA A 413 40.30 -3.75 -15.39
N TRP A 414 39.44 -2.74 -15.29
CA TRP A 414 38.12 -2.84 -14.66
C TRP A 414 37.01 -2.77 -15.69
N ALA A 415 35.92 -3.49 -15.48
CA ALA A 415 34.72 -3.41 -16.30
C ALA A 415 33.49 -3.19 -15.41
N PHE A 416 32.53 -2.41 -15.91
CA PHE A 416 31.23 -2.25 -15.27
C PHE A 416 30.16 -3.10 -15.96
N THR A 417 29.26 -3.65 -15.17
CA THR A 417 28.11 -4.43 -15.64
C THR A 417 26.88 -3.99 -14.87
N ASP A 418 25.84 -3.55 -15.59
CA ASP A 418 24.52 -3.33 -15.00
C ASP A 418 23.91 -4.69 -14.65
N ILE A 419 23.52 -4.84 -13.39
CA ILE A 419 22.95 -6.06 -12.82
C ILE A 419 21.60 -5.77 -12.15
N GLY A 420 21.02 -4.57 -12.34
CA GLY A 420 19.82 -4.14 -11.62
C GLY A 420 18.52 -4.09 -12.45
N GLN A 421 18.55 -4.49 -13.73
CA GLN A 421 17.40 -4.34 -14.64
C GLN A 421 16.16 -5.16 -14.25
N SER A 422 16.35 -6.25 -13.49
CA SER A 422 15.28 -7.12 -13.00
C SER A 422 14.83 -6.80 -11.58
N ILE A 423 15.27 -5.67 -11.00
CA ILE A 423 14.76 -5.13 -9.75
C ILE A 423 14.19 -3.73 -9.98
N HIS A 424 13.53 -3.18 -8.98
CA HIS A 424 13.02 -1.81 -9.06
C HIS A 424 14.19 -0.81 -9.16
N ALA A 425 13.96 0.28 -9.89
CA ALA A 425 14.92 1.37 -10.04
C ALA A 425 15.24 2.04 -8.71
N ASP A 426 16.23 2.93 -8.74
CA ASP A 426 16.59 3.82 -7.65
C ASP A 426 17.09 3.07 -6.42
N VAL A 427 18.21 2.37 -6.62
CA VAL A 427 18.87 1.62 -5.56
C VAL A 427 19.47 2.60 -4.55
N ARG A 428 18.80 2.72 -3.41
CA ARG A 428 19.13 3.65 -2.32
C ARG A 428 20.20 3.11 -1.40
N THR A 429 20.32 1.79 -1.26
CA THR A 429 21.24 1.16 -0.31
C THR A 429 21.55 -0.29 -0.68
N MET A 430 22.59 -0.87 -0.07
CA MET A 430 22.86 -2.30 -0.17
C MET A 430 23.50 -2.84 1.12
N ALA A 431 23.41 -4.15 1.32
CA ALA A 431 24.16 -4.87 2.35
C ALA A 431 24.73 -6.18 1.79
N MET A 432 25.94 -6.52 2.23
CA MET A 432 26.57 -7.80 1.91
C MET A 432 26.16 -8.84 2.95
N HIS A 433 25.96 -10.09 2.53
CA HIS A 433 25.87 -11.19 3.47
C HIS A 433 27.22 -11.33 4.22
N PRO A 434 27.23 -11.49 5.55
CA PRO A 434 28.46 -11.43 6.35
C PRO A 434 29.43 -12.60 6.08
N SER A 435 28.94 -13.72 5.57
CA SER A 435 29.73 -14.95 5.39
C SER A 435 29.59 -15.64 4.03
N LEU A 436 28.68 -15.19 3.16
CA LEU A 436 28.45 -15.83 1.85
C LEU A 436 28.86 -14.85 0.76
N ASN A 437 29.79 -15.28 -0.09
CA ASN A 437 30.21 -14.48 -1.23
C ASN A 437 29.05 -14.29 -2.22
N GLN A 438 29.12 -13.24 -3.03
CA GLN A 438 28.13 -12.98 -4.09
C GLN A 438 26.67 -12.84 -3.63
N THR A 439 26.42 -12.83 -2.31
CA THR A 439 25.09 -12.64 -1.73
C THR A 439 24.94 -11.20 -1.30
N VAL A 440 24.05 -10.48 -1.98
CA VAL A 440 23.84 -9.03 -1.83
C VAL A 440 22.36 -8.75 -1.66
N PHE A 441 22.05 -7.87 -0.73
CA PHE A 441 20.72 -7.29 -0.55
C PHE A 441 20.74 -5.87 -1.09
N ALA A 442 19.77 -5.51 -1.93
CA ALA A 442 19.60 -4.18 -2.51
C ALA A 442 18.29 -3.57 -2.01
N GLY A 443 18.36 -2.37 -1.45
CA GLY A 443 17.18 -1.59 -1.07
C GLY A 443 16.93 -0.49 -2.09
N THR A 444 15.70 -0.36 -2.56
CA THR A 444 15.27 0.55 -3.63
C THR A 444 14.01 1.31 -3.21
N ASP A 445 13.45 2.13 -4.11
CA ASP A 445 12.14 2.76 -3.90
C ASP A 445 10.96 1.75 -3.97
N GLY A 446 11.19 0.56 -4.53
CA GLY A 446 10.24 -0.56 -4.61
C GLY A 446 10.44 -1.67 -3.59
N GLY A 447 11.27 -1.47 -2.55
CA GLY A 447 11.48 -2.44 -1.48
C GLY A 447 12.89 -3.02 -1.41
N ILE A 448 13.00 -4.32 -1.10
CA ILE A 448 14.26 -5.05 -0.92
C ILE A 448 14.34 -6.27 -1.86
N TYR A 449 15.52 -6.48 -2.43
CA TYR A 449 15.82 -7.58 -3.35
C TYR A 449 17.10 -8.29 -2.93
N LYS A 450 17.17 -9.60 -3.18
CA LYS A 450 18.34 -10.42 -2.83
C LYS A 450 18.90 -11.13 -4.04
N THR A 451 20.21 -11.10 -4.23
CA THR A 451 20.91 -12.01 -5.14
C THR A 451 21.80 -12.94 -4.36
N THR A 452 22.00 -14.17 -4.84
CA THR A 452 22.98 -15.14 -4.33
C THR A 452 24.03 -15.52 -5.38
N ASN A 453 24.02 -14.85 -6.53
CA ASN A 453 24.84 -15.15 -7.70
C ASN A 453 25.41 -13.88 -8.34
N ALA A 454 25.78 -12.89 -7.51
CA ALA A 454 26.43 -11.65 -7.93
C ALA A 454 25.62 -10.84 -8.96
N GLY A 455 24.29 -10.85 -8.84
CA GLY A 455 23.37 -10.05 -9.64
C GLY A 455 22.96 -10.67 -10.97
N THR A 456 23.23 -11.96 -11.22
CA THR A 456 22.70 -12.65 -12.40
C THR A 456 21.18 -12.85 -12.31
N SER A 457 20.67 -13.10 -11.11
CA SER A 457 19.24 -13.08 -10.80
C SER A 457 18.98 -12.49 -9.43
N TRP A 458 17.75 -12.02 -9.23
CA TRP A 458 17.28 -11.43 -7.97
C TRP A 458 16.01 -12.12 -7.51
N ASP A 459 15.91 -12.31 -6.21
CA ASP A 459 14.75 -12.77 -5.46
C ASP A 459 14.05 -11.53 -4.86
N ASP A 460 12.82 -11.33 -5.28
CA ASP A 460 11.88 -10.28 -4.85
C ASP A 460 10.85 -10.80 -3.84
N THR A 461 10.81 -12.12 -3.58
CA THR A 461 9.82 -12.72 -2.66
C THR A 461 9.99 -12.25 -1.22
N ILE A 462 11.16 -11.69 -0.90
CA ILE A 462 11.44 -11.05 0.38
C ILE A 462 10.77 -9.68 0.57
N ASN A 463 10.02 -9.17 -0.43
CA ASN A 463 9.12 -8.02 -0.28
C ASN A 463 7.75 -8.40 0.30
N LYS A 464 7.40 -9.69 0.36
CA LYS A 464 6.14 -10.15 0.97
C LYS A 464 6.08 -9.74 2.45
N ARG A 465 4.93 -9.25 2.90
CA ARG A 465 4.64 -8.72 4.25
C ARG A 465 5.42 -7.46 4.63
N LEU A 466 6.16 -6.85 3.71
CA LEU A 466 6.78 -5.55 3.94
C LEU A 466 5.77 -4.47 3.50
N CYS A 467 5.16 -3.76 4.44
CA CYS A 467 4.16 -2.74 4.13
C CYS A 467 4.73 -1.33 4.33
N THR A 468 5.59 -0.92 3.41
CA THR A 468 6.33 0.36 3.46
C THR A 468 5.89 1.35 2.38
N ILE A 469 4.86 1.02 1.60
CA ILE A 469 4.41 1.85 0.49
C ILE A 469 4.02 3.26 0.95
N GLN A 470 4.32 4.23 0.10
CA GLN A 470 4.03 5.65 0.31
C GLN A 470 2.89 6.05 -0.60
N PHE A 471 1.69 6.18 -0.03
CA PHE A 471 0.52 6.68 -0.75
C PHE A 471 0.50 8.20 -0.78
N GLU A 472 0.19 8.76 -1.95
CA GLU A 472 0.08 10.20 -2.18
C GLU A 472 -1.40 10.64 -2.19
N PHE A 473 -2.26 9.85 -2.82
CA PHE A 473 -3.70 10.10 -2.94
C PHE A 473 -4.46 8.78 -2.89
N ALA A 474 -5.74 8.85 -2.53
CA ALA A 474 -6.65 7.70 -2.62
C ALA A 474 -8.02 8.13 -3.11
N ASP A 475 -8.75 7.22 -3.74
CA ASP A 475 -10.20 7.35 -3.94
C ASP A 475 -10.84 5.96 -3.87
N HIS A 476 -12.11 5.89 -3.51
CA HIS A 476 -12.80 4.62 -3.34
C HIS A 476 -14.04 4.50 -4.19
N HIS A 477 -14.48 3.26 -4.40
CA HIS A 477 -15.71 3.02 -5.11
C HIS A 477 -16.89 3.61 -4.32
N PRO A 478 -17.81 4.36 -4.96
CA PRO A 478 -18.80 5.20 -4.28
C PRO A 478 -19.79 4.42 -3.39
N THR A 479 -20.04 3.16 -3.73
CA THR A 479 -21.02 2.30 -3.05
C THR A 479 -20.45 0.98 -2.54
N ARG A 480 -19.14 0.73 -2.71
CA ARG A 480 -18.51 -0.55 -2.39
C ARG A 480 -17.21 -0.30 -1.64
N ASP A 481 -17.13 -0.82 -0.43
CA ASP A 481 -15.89 -0.74 0.35
C ASP A 481 -14.79 -1.70 -0.15
N ALA A 482 -15.11 -2.62 -1.06
CA ALA A 482 -14.14 -3.57 -1.61
C ALA A 482 -13.09 -2.94 -2.55
N VAL A 483 -13.27 -1.71 -3.04
CA VAL A 483 -12.38 -1.13 -4.07
C VAL A 483 -11.86 0.25 -3.68
N VAL A 484 -10.54 0.41 -3.77
CA VAL A 484 -9.82 1.68 -3.62
C VAL A 484 -8.75 1.76 -4.71
N PHE A 485 -8.55 2.95 -5.27
CA PHE A 485 -7.41 3.28 -6.13
C PHE A 485 -6.55 4.33 -5.46
N SER A 486 -5.24 4.12 -5.45
CA SER A 486 -4.32 5.04 -4.82
C SER A 486 -3.07 5.23 -5.65
N GLY A 487 -2.63 6.48 -5.81
CA GLY A 487 -1.33 6.79 -6.38
C GLY A 487 -0.22 6.61 -5.36
N THR A 488 0.90 6.04 -5.78
CA THR A 488 2.07 5.79 -4.94
C THR A 488 3.34 6.38 -5.52
N GLN A 489 4.22 6.76 -4.60
CA GLN A 489 5.54 7.27 -4.93
C GLN A 489 6.42 6.14 -5.52
N ASP A 490 6.95 6.36 -6.72
CA ASP A 490 7.75 5.48 -7.59
C ASP A 490 7.12 4.13 -7.97
N ASN A 491 5.96 3.77 -7.43
CA ASN A 491 5.39 2.42 -7.53
C ASN A 491 4.06 2.37 -8.31
N GLY A 492 3.65 3.49 -8.91
CA GLY A 492 2.53 3.55 -9.83
C GLY A 492 1.18 3.83 -9.18
N THR A 493 0.11 3.31 -9.78
CA THR A 493 -1.23 3.34 -9.17
C THR A 493 -1.60 1.93 -8.75
N ASP A 494 -2.08 1.79 -7.51
CA ASP A 494 -2.44 0.50 -6.92
C ASP A 494 -3.94 0.41 -6.67
N GLN A 495 -4.46 -0.82 -6.72
CA GLN A 495 -5.87 -1.14 -6.52
C GLN A 495 -6.06 -2.12 -5.35
N TYR A 496 -6.75 -1.68 -4.31
CA TYR A 496 -7.32 -2.56 -3.28
C TYR A 496 -8.55 -3.28 -3.84
N ARG A 497 -8.63 -4.60 -3.62
CA ARG A 497 -9.73 -5.46 -4.09
C ARG A 497 -10.21 -6.41 -2.99
N ALA A 498 -10.63 -5.85 -1.86
CA ALA A 498 -11.02 -6.58 -0.65
C ALA A 498 -9.94 -7.57 -0.15
N SER A 499 -8.66 -7.30 -0.41
CA SER A 499 -7.53 -8.15 -0.03
C SER A 499 -6.35 -7.29 0.39
N GLU A 500 -5.55 -7.79 1.33
CA GLU A 500 -4.31 -7.16 1.76
C GLU A 500 -3.22 -7.20 0.68
N VAL A 501 -3.41 -7.97 -0.39
CA VAL A 501 -2.62 -7.91 -1.64
C VAL A 501 -3.26 -6.89 -2.58
N PHE A 502 -2.54 -5.82 -2.90
CA PHE A 502 -3.05 -4.78 -3.82
C PHE A 502 -2.53 -5.08 -5.22
N TYR A 503 -3.35 -4.80 -6.23
CA TYR A 503 -2.99 -5.06 -7.62
C TYR A 503 -2.43 -3.79 -8.26
N HIS A 504 -1.28 -3.94 -8.92
CA HIS A 504 -0.68 -2.89 -9.73
C HIS A 504 -1.60 -2.54 -10.91
N ALA A 505 -2.04 -1.29 -11.01
CA ALA A 505 -3.04 -0.82 -11.98
C ALA A 505 -2.40 -0.01 -13.12
N ASP A 506 -1.42 0.84 -12.82
CA ASP A 506 -0.70 1.61 -13.84
C ASP A 506 0.76 1.90 -13.44
N ASP A 507 1.64 1.97 -14.43
CA ASP A 507 3.08 2.18 -14.25
C ASP A 507 3.45 3.67 -14.01
N GLY A 508 4.62 3.90 -13.42
CA GLY A 508 5.20 5.22 -13.18
C GLY A 508 5.13 5.65 -11.72
N ASP A 509 5.02 6.96 -11.51
CA ASP A 509 4.74 7.61 -10.22
C ASP A 509 3.25 7.94 -10.20
N GLY A 510 2.49 7.44 -9.22
CA GLY A 510 1.05 7.68 -9.13
C GLY A 510 0.70 8.88 -8.24
N GLY A 511 -0.09 9.80 -8.79
CA GLY A 511 -0.64 10.96 -8.10
C GLY A 511 -2.13 10.81 -7.80
N ALA A 512 -2.88 11.90 -8.02
CA ALA A 512 -4.31 11.94 -7.75
C ALA A 512 -5.10 10.85 -8.49
N THR A 513 -6.05 10.23 -7.81
CA THR A 513 -6.96 9.22 -8.36
C THR A 513 -8.40 9.70 -8.25
N ALA A 514 -9.25 9.28 -9.18
CA ALA A 514 -10.69 9.50 -9.10
C ALA A 514 -11.48 8.35 -9.73
N ILE A 515 -12.57 7.95 -9.08
CA ILE A 515 -13.53 6.98 -9.61
C ILE A 515 -14.82 7.72 -9.95
N ASP A 516 -15.32 7.52 -11.16
CA ASP A 516 -16.59 8.10 -11.59
C ASP A 516 -17.75 7.54 -10.74
N PRO A 517 -18.44 8.37 -9.94
CA PRO A 517 -19.49 7.88 -9.06
C PRO A 517 -20.72 7.35 -9.80
N SER A 518 -20.92 7.74 -11.07
CA SER A 518 -22.06 7.33 -11.90
C SER A 518 -21.77 6.08 -12.72
N THR A 519 -20.51 5.92 -13.17
CA THR A 519 -20.04 4.77 -13.94
C THR A 519 -18.71 4.30 -13.37
N PRO A 520 -18.67 3.57 -12.23
CA PRO A 520 -17.42 3.27 -11.50
C PRO A 520 -16.39 2.43 -12.25
N ALA A 521 -16.72 1.89 -13.42
CA ALA A 521 -15.74 1.31 -14.34
C ALA A 521 -14.80 2.36 -14.95
N ASN A 522 -15.19 3.64 -14.94
CA ASN A 522 -14.35 4.76 -15.34
C ASN A 522 -13.47 5.20 -14.17
N VAL A 523 -12.16 5.05 -14.33
CA VAL A 523 -11.15 5.40 -13.33
C VAL A 523 -10.14 6.35 -13.97
N LEU A 524 -9.81 7.42 -13.27
CA LEU A 524 -8.76 8.34 -13.64
C LEU A 524 -7.60 8.27 -12.64
N THR A 525 -6.40 8.46 -13.16
CA THR A 525 -5.19 8.59 -12.36
C THR A 525 -4.29 9.66 -12.96
N GLU A 526 -3.49 10.32 -12.12
CA GLU A 526 -2.36 11.12 -12.53
C GLU A 526 -1.10 10.26 -12.52
N ARG A 527 -0.38 10.22 -13.64
CA ARG A 527 1.05 9.88 -13.63
C ARG A 527 1.83 11.18 -13.56
N PHE A 528 2.89 11.27 -12.75
CA PHE A 528 3.64 12.51 -12.50
C PHE A 528 3.84 13.44 -13.72
N SER A 529 3.93 14.75 -13.43
CA SER A 529 4.27 15.80 -14.41
C SER A 529 3.33 15.90 -15.63
N ILE A 530 2.07 16.31 -15.38
CA ILE A 530 1.05 16.60 -16.41
C ILE A 530 0.77 15.38 -17.29
N SER A 531 0.47 14.25 -16.65
CA SER A 531 0.17 13.01 -17.38
C SER A 531 -1.09 12.32 -16.82
N PRO A 532 -2.27 12.97 -16.90
CA PRO A 532 -3.51 12.33 -16.51
C PRO A 532 -3.84 11.19 -17.47
N ARG A 533 -4.41 10.13 -16.91
CA ARG A 533 -4.76 8.90 -17.62
C ARG A 533 -6.15 8.44 -17.22
N ARG A 534 -6.80 7.72 -18.13
CA ARG A 534 -8.17 7.23 -17.99
C ARG A 534 -8.29 5.78 -18.41
N SER A 535 -9.02 5.00 -17.62
CA SER A 535 -9.51 3.66 -17.93
C SER A 535 -11.04 3.67 -17.91
N THR A 536 -11.67 2.86 -18.77
CA THR A 536 -13.12 2.54 -18.72
C THR A 536 -13.39 1.07 -18.41
N ALA A 537 -12.36 0.36 -17.92
CA ALA A 537 -12.37 -1.08 -17.67
C ALA A 537 -11.99 -1.38 -16.21
N GLY A 538 -12.59 -0.66 -15.28
CA GLY A 538 -12.42 -0.88 -13.83
C GLY A 538 -10.98 -0.71 -13.35
N GLY A 539 -10.17 0.07 -14.07
CA GLY A 539 -8.76 0.32 -13.77
C GLY A 539 -7.85 -0.90 -13.87
N GLY A 540 -8.18 -1.89 -14.71
CA GLY A 540 -7.31 -3.04 -14.94
C GLY A 540 -5.93 -2.65 -15.50
N PHE A 541 -4.89 -3.42 -15.17
CA PHE A 541 -3.55 -3.19 -15.69
C PHE A 541 -3.52 -3.15 -17.22
N GLY A 542 -2.84 -2.15 -17.81
CA GLY A 542 -2.76 -1.96 -19.26
C GLY A 542 -4.00 -1.34 -19.91
N THR A 543 -5.04 -1.00 -19.15
CA THR A 543 -6.26 -0.37 -19.68
C THR A 543 -6.21 1.16 -19.70
N PHE A 544 -5.25 1.77 -19.01
CA PHE A 544 -5.12 3.22 -18.91
C PHE A 544 -4.58 3.85 -20.20
N THR A 545 -5.28 4.85 -20.71
CA THR A 545 -4.88 5.66 -21.87
C THR A 545 -4.53 7.07 -21.41
N GLY A 546 -3.49 7.67 -22.01
CA GLY A 546 -3.12 9.05 -21.70
C GLY A 546 -4.17 10.03 -22.23
N VAL A 547 -4.58 10.97 -21.40
CA VAL A 547 -5.57 12.01 -21.72
C VAL A 547 -5.00 13.41 -21.54
N SER A 548 -3.70 13.59 -21.81
CA SER A 548 -2.99 14.87 -21.63
C SER A 548 -3.00 15.78 -22.87
N ALA A 549 -3.56 15.33 -24.00
CA ALA A 549 -3.54 16.09 -25.25
C ALA A 549 -4.25 17.44 -25.10
N GLY A 550 -3.52 18.54 -25.24
CA GLY A 550 -4.04 19.91 -25.05
C GLY A 550 -3.66 20.55 -23.72
N LEU A 551 -3.11 19.78 -22.77
CA LEU A 551 -2.54 20.32 -21.53
C LEU A 551 -1.15 20.92 -21.76
N GLY A 552 -0.85 21.97 -21.00
CA GLY A 552 0.45 22.62 -20.95
C GLY A 552 0.56 23.49 -19.70
N GLY A 553 1.60 24.32 -19.63
CA GLY A 553 1.83 25.22 -18.50
C GLY A 553 2.67 24.59 -17.38
N SER A 554 2.55 25.12 -16.17
CA SER A 554 3.25 24.65 -14.98
C SER A 554 2.30 23.95 -14.01
N SER A 555 2.80 22.96 -13.28
CA SER A 555 2.03 22.15 -12.34
C SER A 555 2.89 21.70 -11.17
N LEU A 556 2.24 21.11 -10.17
CA LEU A 556 2.92 20.29 -9.17
C LEU A 556 3.48 19.01 -9.79
N PHE A 557 4.36 18.31 -9.05
CA PHE A 557 4.83 16.99 -9.46
C PHE A 557 3.66 15.98 -9.53
N TYR A 558 2.76 16.04 -8.54
CA TYR A 558 1.44 15.40 -8.55
C TYR A 558 0.35 16.48 -8.62
N PRO A 559 -0.07 16.90 -9.82
CA PRO A 559 -1.19 17.83 -9.98
C PRO A 559 -2.48 17.26 -9.38
N PRO A 560 -3.26 18.05 -8.63
CA PRO A 560 -4.58 17.62 -8.20
C PRO A 560 -5.53 17.51 -9.40
N LEU A 561 -6.43 16.55 -9.35
CA LEU A 561 -7.55 16.42 -10.26
C LEU A 561 -8.84 16.23 -9.46
N ALA A 562 -9.96 16.75 -9.97
CA ALA A 562 -11.26 16.59 -9.33
C ALA A 562 -12.37 16.44 -10.37
N LEU A 563 -13.25 15.48 -10.13
CA LEU A 563 -14.50 15.31 -10.87
C LEU A 563 -15.58 16.24 -10.32
N ASP A 564 -16.41 16.77 -11.21
CA ASP A 564 -17.62 17.50 -10.84
C ASP A 564 -18.61 16.58 -10.10
N ALA A 565 -18.92 16.94 -8.85
CA ALA A 565 -19.80 16.17 -7.99
C ALA A 565 -21.24 16.01 -8.51
N THR A 566 -21.67 16.83 -9.47
CA THR A 566 -23.00 16.78 -10.11
C THR A 566 -23.01 16.14 -11.50
N ASN A 567 -21.85 16.07 -12.17
CA ASN A 567 -21.69 15.45 -13.48
C ASN A 567 -20.23 15.03 -13.70
N ALA A 568 -19.93 13.78 -13.38
CA ALA A 568 -18.58 13.21 -13.43
C ALA A 568 -17.92 13.16 -14.82
N ASN A 569 -18.62 13.53 -15.89
CA ASN A 569 -17.98 13.78 -17.18
C ASN A 569 -17.08 15.01 -17.14
N ASN A 570 -17.44 16.02 -16.34
CA ASN A 570 -16.63 17.21 -16.18
C ASN A 570 -15.48 16.97 -15.19
N ILE A 571 -14.29 17.44 -15.56
CA ILE A 571 -13.08 17.34 -14.75
C ILE A 571 -12.34 18.67 -14.72
N ALA A 572 -11.72 18.96 -13.58
CA ALA A 572 -10.78 20.05 -13.39
C ALA A 572 -9.39 19.48 -13.08
N TYR A 573 -8.35 20.09 -13.64
CA TYR A 573 -6.98 19.61 -13.54
C TYR A 573 -6.00 20.75 -13.19
N GLY A 574 -5.13 20.48 -12.21
CA GLY A 574 -4.30 21.45 -11.50
C GLY A 574 -3.05 21.94 -12.26
N VAL A 575 -3.25 22.61 -13.38
CA VAL A 575 -2.21 23.31 -14.17
C VAL A 575 -2.42 24.83 -14.12
N VAL A 576 -1.42 25.60 -14.57
CA VAL A 576 -1.54 27.06 -14.73
C VAL A 576 -1.49 27.43 -16.21
N PRO A 577 -2.55 28.05 -16.78
CA PRO A 577 -3.89 28.29 -16.20
C PRO A 577 -4.66 26.98 -15.93
N LEU A 578 -5.62 27.00 -14.99
CA LEU A 578 -6.42 25.82 -14.61
C LEU A 578 -7.11 25.24 -15.85
N ALA A 579 -7.00 23.92 -16.08
CA ALA A 579 -7.60 23.27 -17.23
C ALA A 579 -8.90 22.54 -16.86
N LEU A 580 -9.92 22.66 -17.70
CA LEU A 580 -11.21 22.02 -17.54
C LEU A 580 -11.56 21.22 -18.81
N ASP A 581 -12.15 20.04 -18.62
CA ASP A 581 -12.65 19.19 -19.71
C ASP A 581 -14.05 18.67 -19.38
N GLY A 582 -14.89 18.48 -20.41
CA GLY A 582 -16.27 18.02 -20.27
C GLY A 582 -16.47 16.52 -20.55
N SER A 583 -15.38 15.78 -20.69
CA SER A 583 -15.36 14.38 -21.15
C SER A 583 -14.17 13.62 -20.57
N GLN A 584 -13.90 13.83 -19.28
CA GLN A 584 -12.86 13.12 -18.50
C GLN A 584 -11.47 13.16 -19.18
N GLY A 585 -11.11 14.30 -19.77
CA GLY A 585 -9.82 14.54 -20.42
C GLY A 585 -9.76 14.17 -21.91
N THR A 586 -10.78 13.49 -22.44
CA THR A 586 -10.82 13.12 -23.88
C THR A 586 -11.26 14.26 -24.79
N GLY A 587 -11.75 15.37 -24.23
CA GLY A 587 -12.22 16.55 -24.98
C GLY A 587 -11.12 17.56 -25.31
N GLY A 588 -9.87 17.25 -24.97
CA GLY A 588 -8.70 18.03 -25.34
C GLY A 588 -8.47 19.30 -24.53
N TRP A 589 -9.14 19.45 -23.36
CA TRP A 589 -8.88 20.55 -22.41
C TRP A 589 -9.07 21.95 -23.00
N SER A 590 -10.07 22.13 -23.86
CA SER A 590 -10.31 23.37 -24.60
C SER A 590 -10.65 24.58 -23.72
N THR A 591 -10.98 24.37 -22.44
CA THR A 591 -11.30 25.45 -21.49
C THR A 591 -10.18 25.61 -20.49
N THR A 592 -9.58 26.80 -20.45
CA THR A 592 -8.61 27.18 -19.41
C THR A 592 -9.08 28.42 -18.65
N VAL A 593 -8.72 28.50 -17.36
CA VAL A 593 -9.13 29.59 -16.47
C VAL A 593 -7.90 30.14 -15.75
N THR A 594 -7.56 31.41 -16.02
CA THR A 594 -6.50 32.10 -15.30
C THR A 594 -6.95 32.43 -13.88
N LEU A 595 -6.14 32.08 -12.89
CA LEU A 595 -6.33 32.49 -11.50
C LEU A 595 -5.71 33.88 -11.31
N PRO A 596 -6.49 34.93 -11.04
CA PRO A 596 -5.98 36.29 -11.03
C PRO A 596 -4.98 36.51 -9.88
N GLY A 597 -3.77 36.93 -10.23
CA GLY A 597 -2.72 37.27 -9.28
C GLY A 597 -2.12 36.09 -8.51
N ALA A 598 -2.36 34.84 -8.93
CA ALA A 598 -1.82 33.66 -8.26
C ALA A 598 -0.29 33.63 -8.32
N ALA A 599 0.34 33.50 -7.15
CA ALA A 599 1.77 33.25 -6.99
C ALA A 599 2.09 31.75 -6.90
N GLY A 600 1.15 30.95 -6.38
CA GLY A 600 1.29 29.50 -6.25
C GLY A 600 0.71 28.69 -7.42
N LEU A 601 1.07 27.41 -7.46
CA LEU A 601 0.50 26.40 -8.35
C LEU A 601 -0.78 25.83 -7.72
N PRO A 602 -1.82 25.46 -8.49
CA PRO A 602 -2.98 24.76 -7.96
C PRO A 602 -2.56 23.49 -7.20
N SER A 603 -2.99 23.39 -5.95
CA SER A 603 -2.61 22.32 -5.04
C SER A 603 -3.79 21.56 -4.45
N ALA A 604 -4.99 22.15 -4.48
CA ALA A 604 -6.23 21.50 -4.07
C ALA A 604 -7.38 21.98 -4.96
N ILE A 605 -8.31 21.09 -5.32
CA ILE A 605 -9.47 21.42 -6.16
C ILE A 605 -10.71 20.76 -5.57
N ALA A 606 -11.76 21.55 -5.38
CA ALA A 606 -13.10 21.06 -5.08
C ALA A 606 -14.05 21.45 -6.22
N TYR A 607 -14.44 20.47 -7.06
CA TYR A 607 -15.37 20.68 -8.16
C TYR A 607 -16.81 20.39 -7.69
N VAL A 608 -17.45 21.43 -7.15
CA VAL A 608 -18.70 21.32 -6.39
C VAL A 608 -19.91 21.02 -7.27
N SER A 609 -19.95 21.63 -8.46
CA SER A 609 -21.00 21.41 -9.45
C SER A 609 -20.54 21.91 -10.82
N SER A 610 -21.31 21.61 -11.87
CA SER A 610 -21.03 22.08 -13.25
C SER A 610 -20.93 23.61 -13.42
N THR A 611 -21.19 24.39 -12.36
CA THR A 611 -21.09 25.85 -12.35
C THR A 611 -20.23 26.44 -11.23
N LEU A 612 -19.62 25.61 -10.36
CA LEU A 612 -18.85 26.08 -9.20
C LEU A 612 -17.63 25.19 -8.92
N ILE A 613 -16.45 25.82 -8.87
CA ILE A 613 -15.19 25.19 -8.46
C ILE A 613 -14.51 26.08 -7.41
N TYR A 614 -13.88 25.46 -6.41
CA TYR A 614 -12.90 26.12 -5.55
C TYR A 614 -11.49 25.56 -5.81
N VAL A 615 -10.49 26.42 -5.78
CA VAL A 615 -9.08 26.05 -5.99
C VAL A 615 -8.23 26.66 -4.89
N GLY A 616 -7.36 25.86 -4.30
CA GLY A 616 -6.29 26.26 -3.39
C GLY A 616 -4.94 26.23 -4.08
N THR A 617 -3.98 27.04 -3.64
CA THR A 617 -2.63 27.09 -4.21
C THR A 617 -1.53 26.75 -3.21
N SER A 618 -0.36 26.41 -3.76
CA SER A 618 0.87 26.18 -3.01
C SER A 618 1.36 27.39 -2.21
N SER A 619 0.84 28.58 -2.50
CA SER A 619 1.18 29.84 -1.82
C SER A 619 0.07 30.34 -0.89
N GLY A 620 -0.94 29.52 -0.58
CA GLY A 620 -1.99 29.86 0.40
C GLY A 620 -3.15 30.68 -0.15
N GLU A 621 -3.28 30.74 -1.47
CA GLU A 621 -4.36 31.48 -2.12
C GLU A 621 -5.55 30.54 -2.35
N VAL A 622 -6.76 31.09 -2.22
CA VAL A 622 -8.02 30.40 -2.47
C VAL A 622 -8.82 31.20 -3.49
N TYR A 623 -9.34 30.49 -4.49
CA TYR A 623 -10.12 31.04 -5.59
C TYR A 623 -11.48 30.37 -5.68
N ARG A 624 -12.48 31.17 -6.05
CA ARG A 624 -13.82 30.72 -6.41
C ARG A 624 -14.03 30.94 -7.90
N LEU A 625 -14.39 29.88 -8.62
CA LEU A 625 -14.67 29.90 -10.04
C LEU A 625 -16.16 29.66 -10.26
N VAL A 626 -16.81 30.54 -11.01
CA VAL A 626 -18.23 30.42 -11.37
C VAL A 626 -18.40 30.37 -12.87
N LYS A 627 -19.26 29.48 -13.33
CA LYS A 627 -19.67 29.41 -14.73
C LYS A 627 -20.93 30.25 -14.97
N SER A 628 -20.88 31.14 -15.96
CA SER A 628 -22.04 31.84 -16.50
C SER A 628 -22.07 31.63 -18.01
N GLY A 629 -23.11 30.95 -18.51
CA GLY A 629 -23.12 30.44 -19.89
C GLY A 629 -22.00 29.42 -20.10
N SER A 630 -21.12 29.67 -21.08
CA SER A 630 -19.93 28.84 -21.35
C SER A 630 -18.66 29.36 -20.66
N THR A 631 -18.70 30.54 -20.04
CA THR A 631 -17.51 31.21 -19.51
C THR A 631 -17.34 30.95 -18.03
N TRP A 632 -16.13 30.57 -17.63
CA TRP A 632 -15.71 30.49 -16.22
C TRP A 632 -15.01 31.78 -15.80
N THR A 633 -15.35 32.29 -14.62
CA THR A 633 -14.70 33.47 -14.03
C THR A 633 -14.14 33.13 -12.65
N ALA A 634 -12.82 33.30 -12.47
CA ALA A 634 -12.14 33.10 -11.20
C ALA A 634 -12.10 34.40 -10.38
N THR A 635 -12.37 34.29 -9.08
CA THR A 635 -12.28 35.39 -8.10
C THR A 635 -11.46 34.95 -6.90
N ALA A 636 -10.47 35.75 -6.50
CA ALA A 636 -9.70 35.53 -5.29
C ALA A 636 -10.57 35.78 -4.05
N ILE A 637 -10.53 34.86 -3.06
CA ILE A 637 -11.34 34.96 -1.83
C ILE A 637 -10.52 34.76 -0.55
N HIS A 638 -9.18 34.77 -0.62
CA HIS A 638 -8.25 34.43 0.47
C HIS A 638 -7.80 35.64 1.31
N ALA A 639 -8.69 36.60 1.56
CA ALA A 639 -8.35 37.74 2.41
C ALA A 639 -8.01 37.29 3.84
N ALA A 640 -7.24 38.13 4.56
CA ALA A 640 -6.99 37.93 5.98
C ALA A 640 -8.32 37.74 6.75
N PRO A 641 -8.36 36.89 7.80
CA PRO A 641 -7.21 36.31 8.51
C PRO A 641 -6.65 35.01 7.93
N LEU A 642 -7.09 34.55 6.75
CA LEU A 642 -6.45 33.38 6.13
C LEU A 642 -4.96 33.66 5.89
N PRO A 643 -4.04 32.83 6.41
CA PRO A 643 -2.62 33.14 6.30
C PRO A 643 -2.09 32.92 4.88
N GLY A 644 -1.62 34.00 4.24
CA GLY A 644 -0.93 33.92 2.96
C GLY A 644 0.44 33.25 3.08
N GLY A 645 0.92 32.67 1.98
CA GLY A 645 2.23 32.04 1.89
C GLY A 645 2.31 30.67 2.58
N ARG A 646 1.18 30.00 2.89
CA ARG A 646 1.15 28.62 3.42
C ARG A 646 0.31 27.73 2.51
N TRP A 647 0.87 26.61 2.08
CA TRP A 647 0.26 25.69 1.12
C TRP A 647 -1.16 25.24 1.52
N ILE A 648 -2.12 25.34 0.60
CA ILE A 648 -3.46 24.73 0.77
C ILE A 648 -3.40 23.28 0.28
N TRP A 649 -3.50 22.34 1.22
CA TRP A 649 -3.42 20.91 0.89
C TRP A 649 -4.74 20.32 0.43
N ASP A 650 -5.83 20.74 1.06
CA ASP A 650 -7.15 20.18 0.79
C ASP A 650 -8.24 21.23 1.01
N ILE A 651 -9.36 21.06 0.29
CA ILE A 651 -10.55 21.91 0.37
C ILE A 651 -11.78 21.03 0.46
N VAL A 652 -12.52 21.15 1.55
CA VAL A 652 -13.83 20.52 1.72
C VAL A 652 -14.91 21.59 1.69
N VAL A 653 -15.95 21.38 0.89
CA VAL A 653 -17.12 22.25 0.79
C VAL A 653 -18.26 21.64 1.58
N SER A 654 -18.97 22.46 2.37
CA SER A 654 -20.13 21.99 3.12
C SER A 654 -21.24 21.52 2.17
N PRO A 655 -21.75 20.29 2.31
CA PRO A 655 -22.89 19.82 1.51
C PRO A 655 -24.17 20.59 1.79
N ALA A 656 -24.31 21.20 2.98
CA ALA A 656 -25.48 21.97 3.37
C ALA A 656 -25.45 23.42 2.85
N ASP A 657 -24.26 23.96 2.59
CA ASP A 657 -24.09 25.31 2.06
C ASP A 657 -22.81 25.41 1.21
N PRO A 658 -22.92 25.47 -0.14
CA PRO A 658 -21.76 25.54 -1.02
C PRO A 658 -20.98 26.86 -0.93
N LYS A 659 -21.41 27.83 -0.10
CA LYS A 659 -20.64 29.03 0.25
C LYS A 659 -19.75 28.83 1.48
N THR A 660 -19.93 27.76 2.22
CA THR A 660 -19.11 27.42 3.38
C THR A 660 -18.05 26.41 2.96
N ILE A 661 -16.78 26.82 3.03
CA ILE A 661 -15.61 26.02 2.63
C ILE A 661 -14.64 25.90 3.81
N THR A 662 -13.98 24.76 3.94
CA THR A 662 -12.93 24.53 4.95
C THR A 662 -11.66 24.09 4.24
N VAL A 663 -10.52 24.66 4.63
CA VAL A 663 -9.22 24.41 3.99
C VAL A 663 -8.21 23.89 5.00
N ALA A 664 -7.38 22.94 4.56
CA ALA A 664 -6.22 22.45 5.30
C ALA A 664 -4.98 23.23 4.88
N LEU A 665 -4.21 23.72 5.85
CA LEU A 665 -2.95 24.39 5.59
C LEU A 665 -1.77 23.53 6.05
N GLY A 666 -0.76 23.48 5.19
CA GLY A 666 0.53 22.88 5.51
C GLY A 666 1.43 23.82 6.31
N GLY A 667 2.61 23.32 6.66
CA GLY A 667 3.62 24.07 7.40
C GLY A 667 3.42 24.04 8.91
N PHE A 668 4.24 24.82 9.63
CA PHE A 668 4.19 24.95 11.09
C PHE A 668 3.94 26.41 11.50
N GLY A 669 3.42 26.60 12.70
CA GLY A 669 3.08 27.88 13.30
C GLY A 669 1.71 28.39 12.87
N GLY A 670 0.91 28.84 13.85
CA GLY A 670 -0.46 29.33 13.63
C GLY A 670 -1.49 28.20 13.52
N GLY A 671 -2.72 28.52 13.11
CA GLY A 671 -3.75 27.50 12.86
C GLY A 671 -3.52 26.73 11.56
N HIS A 672 -4.15 25.57 11.42
CA HIS A 672 -4.00 24.63 10.31
C HIS A 672 -5.31 24.31 9.59
N VAL A 673 -6.45 24.62 10.19
CA VAL A 673 -7.78 24.41 9.59
C VAL A 673 -8.52 25.73 9.62
N TYR A 674 -8.92 26.24 8.45
CA TYR A 674 -9.64 27.51 8.34
C TYR A 674 -10.96 27.32 7.61
N ARG A 675 -12.02 27.95 8.11
CA ARG A 675 -13.32 27.99 7.44
C ARG A 675 -13.58 29.35 6.83
N GLY A 676 -13.96 29.35 5.56
CA GLY A 676 -14.38 30.51 4.80
C GLY A 676 -15.88 30.48 4.56
N VAL A 677 -16.57 31.60 4.79
CA VAL A 677 -17.96 31.81 4.38
C VAL A 677 -18.00 32.88 3.30
N VAL A 678 -18.35 32.47 2.07
CA VAL A 678 -18.43 33.34 0.90
C VAL A 678 -19.64 34.28 1.03
N ASN A 679 -19.43 35.58 0.81
CA ASN A 679 -20.48 36.58 0.90
C ASN A 679 -21.56 36.41 -0.18
N ALA A 680 -22.69 37.10 -0.02
CA ALA A 680 -23.81 37.01 -0.97
C ALA A 680 -23.41 37.39 -2.41
N ALA A 681 -22.48 38.35 -2.57
CA ALA A 681 -21.97 38.79 -3.87
C ALA A 681 -21.01 37.77 -4.53
N GLY A 682 -20.50 36.79 -3.79
CA GLY A 682 -19.54 35.81 -4.28
C GLY A 682 -18.13 36.35 -4.50
N THR A 683 -17.82 37.56 -4.00
CA THR A 683 -16.59 38.30 -4.28
C THR A 683 -15.54 38.23 -3.17
N ALA A 684 -15.92 37.78 -1.97
CA ALA A 684 -15.02 37.64 -0.84
C ALA A 684 -15.52 36.53 0.10
N ALA A 685 -14.63 35.96 0.90
CA ALA A 685 -14.97 35.07 2.00
C ALA A 685 -14.50 35.67 3.34
N THR A 686 -15.28 35.43 4.39
CA THR A 686 -14.86 35.70 5.77
C THR A 686 -14.22 34.44 6.33
N TRP A 687 -12.95 34.50 6.71
CA TRP A 687 -12.20 33.36 7.22
C TRP A 687 -12.13 33.35 8.75
N THR A 688 -12.26 32.16 9.33
CA THR A 688 -12.10 31.91 10.76
C THR A 688 -11.14 30.73 10.95
N ASP A 689 -10.29 30.80 11.97
CA ASP A 689 -9.42 29.69 12.38
C ASP A 689 -10.23 28.67 13.18
N HIS A 690 -10.27 27.42 12.71
CA HIS A 690 -10.99 26.29 13.31
C HIS A 690 -10.01 25.25 13.91
N SER A 691 -8.79 25.69 14.23
CA SER A 691 -7.77 24.82 14.82
C SER A 691 -7.91 24.65 16.33
N GLY A 692 -8.87 25.35 16.96
CA GLY A 692 -9.10 25.33 18.39
C GLY A 692 -8.07 26.13 19.19
N THR A 693 -8.20 26.13 20.53
CA THR A 693 -7.28 26.85 21.43
C THR A 693 -6.89 26.02 22.66
N GLY A 694 -5.75 26.35 23.26
CA GLY A 694 -5.26 25.70 24.49
C GLY A 694 -4.99 24.21 24.31
N ALA A 695 -5.23 23.42 25.37
CA ALA A 695 -4.98 21.97 25.37
C ALA A 695 -5.89 21.17 24.41
N GLY A 696 -7.00 21.76 23.96
CA GLY A 696 -7.92 21.18 23.00
C GLY A 696 -7.67 21.61 21.55
N ALA A 697 -6.65 22.44 21.29
CA ALA A 697 -6.27 22.80 19.93
C ALA A 697 -5.69 21.60 19.16
N LEU A 698 -5.78 21.66 17.83
CA LEU A 698 -4.97 20.82 16.97
C LEU A 698 -3.49 20.98 17.29
N PRO A 699 -2.71 19.90 17.28
CA PRO A 699 -1.26 20.01 17.33
C PRO A 699 -0.73 20.87 16.20
N ASP A 700 0.30 21.66 16.49
CA ASP A 700 0.97 22.51 15.50
C ASP A 700 1.82 21.65 14.54
N ALA A 701 1.16 21.06 13.55
CA ALA A 701 1.76 20.24 12.50
C ALA A 701 1.00 20.44 11.18
N PRO A 702 1.66 20.24 10.03
CA PRO A 702 1.01 20.31 8.72
C PRO A 702 -0.26 19.47 8.67
N ALA A 703 -1.37 20.09 8.25
CA ALA A 703 -2.61 19.41 7.92
C ALA A 703 -2.66 19.17 6.41
N ASN A 704 -2.86 17.91 6.02
CA ASN A 704 -2.76 17.48 4.63
C ASN A 704 -4.11 17.03 4.05
N ALA A 705 -5.05 16.59 4.89
CA ALA A 705 -6.32 16.03 4.42
C ALA A 705 -7.48 16.40 5.34
N LEU A 706 -8.66 16.64 4.76
CA LEU A 706 -9.89 16.95 5.48
C LEU A 706 -11.02 16.04 5.03
N VAL A 707 -11.84 15.65 6.00
CA VAL A 707 -13.10 14.95 5.73
C VAL A 707 -14.19 15.56 6.60
N PHE A 708 -15.30 15.93 5.97
CA PHE A 708 -16.54 16.26 6.66
C PHE A 708 -17.52 15.10 6.58
N ASP A 709 -17.98 14.65 7.73
CA ASP A 709 -19.07 13.69 7.82
C ASP A 709 -20.40 14.41 8.02
N ALA A 710 -21.17 14.54 6.95
CA ALA A 710 -22.49 15.19 6.98
C ALA A 710 -23.52 14.47 7.87
N VAL A 711 -23.34 13.16 8.15
CA VAL A 711 -24.29 12.39 8.97
C VAL A 711 -24.19 12.79 10.43
N THR A 712 -22.97 12.93 10.95
CA THR A 712 -22.72 13.25 12.36
C THR A 712 -22.24 14.67 12.61
N SER A 713 -22.05 15.45 11.54
CA SER A 713 -21.43 16.78 11.57
C SER A 713 -20.03 16.78 12.20
N ARG A 714 -19.30 15.67 12.06
CA ARG A 714 -17.90 15.55 12.53
C ARG A 714 -16.94 15.98 11.44
N PHE A 715 -15.85 16.62 11.85
CA PHE A 715 -14.70 16.88 10.98
C PHE A 715 -13.52 16.04 11.42
N TYR A 716 -12.84 15.45 10.45
CA TYR A 716 -11.58 14.73 10.63
C TYR A 716 -10.48 15.47 9.87
N VAL A 717 -9.30 15.52 10.46
CA VAL A 717 -8.11 16.08 9.81
C VAL A 717 -6.97 15.08 9.90
N GLY A 718 -6.32 14.85 8.75
CA GLY A 718 -5.09 14.09 8.63
C GLY A 718 -3.91 15.04 8.65
N THR A 719 -2.92 14.73 9.48
CA THR A 719 -1.73 15.57 9.68
C THR A 719 -0.46 14.72 9.61
N ASP A 720 0.69 15.40 9.65
CA ASP A 720 2.01 14.77 9.78
C ASP A 720 2.25 14.00 11.09
N VAL A 721 1.34 14.12 12.07
CA VAL A 721 1.43 13.48 13.39
C VAL A 721 0.18 12.64 13.71
N GLY A 722 -0.64 12.31 12.70
CA GLY A 722 -1.78 11.41 12.80
C GLY A 722 -3.14 12.07 12.49
N VAL A 723 -4.23 11.40 12.90
CA VAL A 723 -5.61 11.83 12.64
C VAL A 723 -6.25 12.41 13.90
N TYR A 724 -6.99 13.50 13.74
CA TYR A 724 -7.74 14.16 14.81
C TYR A 724 -9.19 14.37 14.40
N VAL A 725 -10.09 14.39 15.38
CA VAL A 725 -11.53 14.59 15.17
C VAL A 725 -12.07 15.73 16.04
N THR A 726 -12.98 16.53 15.48
CA THR A 726 -13.81 17.49 16.22
C THR A 726 -15.29 17.16 16.05
N THR A 727 -16.06 17.41 17.11
CA THR A 727 -17.52 17.27 17.16
C THR A 727 -18.21 18.59 17.52
N ASP A 728 -17.44 19.66 17.71
CA ASP A 728 -17.87 20.98 18.14
C ASP A 728 -17.29 22.07 17.23
N ASP A 729 -17.22 21.72 15.94
CA ASP A 729 -16.91 22.62 14.85
C ASP A 729 -15.50 23.23 14.92
N GLY A 730 -14.52 22.47 15.38
CA GLY A 730 -13.13 22.91 15.50
C GLY A 730 -12.83 23.74 16.75
N THR A 731 -13.80 23.88 17.66
CA THR A 731 -13.56 24.50 18.97
C THR A 731 -12.59 23.65 19.79
N THR A 732 -12.81 22.34 19.81
CA THR A 732 -11.90 21.35 20.40
C THR A 732 -11.68 20.16 19.48
N TRP A 733 -10.45 19.65 19.51
CA TRP A 733 -10.02 18.47 18.77
C TRP A 733 -9.63 17.36 19.74
N ASN A 734 -9.83 16.12 19.31
CA ASN A 734 -9.53 14.91 20.06
C ASN A 734 -8.58 14.02 19.27
N ASP A 735 -7.68 13.35 19.98
CA ASP A 735 -6.78 12.34 19.41
C ASP A 735 -7.60 11.16 18.86
N PHE A 736 -7.43 10.90 17.56
CA PHE A 736 -8.11 9.83 16.83
C PHE A 736 -7.12 8.80 16.27
N ARG A 737 -5.88 8.72 16.80
CA ARG A 737 -4.80 7.86 16.28
C ARG A 737 -4.79 6.41 16.77
N GLN A 738 -5.72 5.97 17.61
CA GLN A 738 -5.63 4.65 18.27
C GLN A 738 -5.36 3.48 17.28
N GLY A 739 -4.23 2.80 17.41
CA GLY A 739 -3.74 1.74 16.51
C GLY A 739 -2.97 2.22 15.26
N LEU A 740 -2.96 3.52 14.96
CA LEU A 740 -2.34 4.11 13.77
C LEU A 740 -0.85 4.44 14.02
N PRO A 741 0.07 4.05 13.13
CA PRO A 741 1.48 4.40 13.25
C PRO A 741 1.71 5.92 13.27
N ASN A 742 2.81 6.36 13.87
CA ASN A 742 3.21 7.77 13.92
C ASN A 742 3.80 8.27 12.58
N THR A 743 3.00 8.16 11.52
CA THR A 743 3.33 8.56 10.15
C THR A 743 2.42 9.67 9.65
N ALA A 744 2.84 10.33 8.58
CA ALA A 744 2.06 11.38 7.95
C ALA A 744 0.86 10.78 7.19
N ILE A 745 -0.28 11.46 7.32
CA ILE A 745 -1.51 11.13 6.62
C ILE A 745 -1.62 12.10 5.44
N TYR A 746 -1.57 11.58 4.22
CA TYR A 746 -1.58 12.40 3.00
C TYR A 746 -2.98 12.55 2.41
N ASP A 747 -3.84 11.54 2.58
CA ASP A 747 -5.24 11.62 2.18
C ASP A 747 -6.14 10.91 3.20
N LEU A 748 -7.36 11.42 3.32
CA LEU A 748 -8.44 10.85 4.11
C LEU A 748 -9.69 10.72 3.26
N LYS A 749 -10.33 9.55 3.26
CA LYS A 749 -11.59 9.33 2.55
C LYS A 749 -12.61 8.67 3.45
N LEU A 750 -13.83 9.22 3.49
CA LEU A 750 -14.97 8.62 4.19
C LEU A 750 -15.85 7.87 3.19
N HIS A 751 -15.85 6.54 3.28
CA HIS A 751 -16.84 5.74 2.56
C HIS A 751 -18.16 5.83 3.31
N GLY A 752 -19.02 6.75 2.85
CA GLY A 752 -20.30 7.08 3.48
C GLY A 752 -21.20 5.87 3.74
N PRO A 753 -21.45 4.98 2.75
CA PRO A 753 -22.33 3.82 2.93
C PRO A 753 -21.87 2.84 4.02
N SER A 754 -20.59 2.48 4.05
CA SER A 754 -20.05 1.54 5.07
C SER A 754 -19.55 2.23 6.34
N ARG A 755 -19.61 3.58 6.41
CA ARG A 755 -19.14 4.37 7.56
C ARG A 755 -17.69 4.05 7.93
N LEU A 756 -16.83 3.97 6.90
CA LEU A 756 -15.40 3.70 7.03
C LEU A 756 -14.60 4.96 6.72
N LEU A 757 -13.74 5.38 7.65
CA LEU A 757 -12.72 6.38 7.38
C LEU A 757 -11.42 5.66 7.00
N ARG A 758 -10.84 6.05 5.86
CA ARG A 758 -9.60 5.49 5.32
C ARG A 758 -8.50 6.54 5.37
N ALA A 759 -7.29 6.11 5.72
CA ALA A 759 -6.11 6.93 5.78
C ALA A 759 -5.03 6.37 4.85
N ALA A 760 -4.68 7.16 3.83
CA ALA A 760 -3.50 6.94 3.02
C ALA A 760 -2.29 7.48 3.78
N THR A 761 -1.39 6.58 4.16
CA THR A 761 -0.16 6.96 4.86
C THR A 761 1.03 6.97 3.93
N HIS A 762 1.97 7.87 4.21
CA HIS A 762 3.21 7.93 3.46
C HIS A 762 4.28 7.09 4.16
N GLY A 763 4.25 5.76 3.96
CA GLY A 763 5.29 4.81 4.43
C GLY A 763 4.79 3.64 5.28
N ARG A 764 3.50 3.55 5.61
CA ARG A 764 2.90 2.42 6.37
C ARG A 764 1.64 1.85 5.70
N GLY A 765 1.48 2.07 4.40
CA GLY A 765 0.33 1.59 3.64
C GLY A 765 -0.97 2.31 3.97
N MET A 766 -2.10 1.64 3.74
CA MET A 766 -3.43 2.17 3.96
C MET A 766 -4.06 1.58 5.21
N TRP A 767 -4.80 2.41 5.93
CA TRP A 767 -5.47 2.05 7.18
C TRP A 767 -6.95 2.43 7.10
N GLU A 768 -7.80 1.69 7.80
CA GLU A 768 -9.21 2.05 7.93
C GLU A 768 -9.72 1.94 9.36
N ARG A 769 -10.83 2.62 9.63
CA ARG A 769 -11.54 2.57 10.90
C ARG A 769 -13.03 2.77 10.69
N GLU A 770 -13.85 1.98 11.39
CA GLU A 770 -15.29 2.25 11.51
C GLU A 770 -15.52 3.43 12.46
N ILE A 771 -16.24 4.45 11.99
CA ILE A 771 -16.36 5.73 12.72
C ILE A 771 -17.60 5.84 13.62
N ASP A 772 -18.53 4.90 13.48
CA ASP A 772 -19.75 4.85 14.28
C ASP A 772 -19.69 3.78 15.39
N GLN A 773 -18.62 2.99 15.45
CA GLN A 773 -18.40 2.01 16.52
C GLN A 773 -17.51 2.58 17.62
N SER A 774 -17.84 2.26 18.87
CA SER A 774 -17.03 2.60 20.05
C SER A 774 -16.04 1.49 20.43
N SER A 775 -16.32 0.25 20.03
CA SER A 775 -15.56 -0.95 20.36
C SER A 775 -15.55 -1.94 19.20
N MET A 776 -14.48 -2.72 19.07
CA MET A 776 -14.40 -3.88 18.17
C MET A 776 -13.79 -5.08 18.90
N ASN A 777 -13.98 -6.28 18.36
CA ASN A 777 -13.28 -7.46 18.86
C ASN A 777 -11.78 -7.37 18.54
N ASP A 778 -10.93 -7.87 19.44
CA ASP A 778 -9.48 -7.90 19.23
C ASP A 778 -9.08 -8.76 18.03
N SER A 779 -9.88 -9.77 17.69
CA SER A 779 -9.77 -10.56 16.47
C SER A 779 -11.08 -10.51 15.70
N ILE A 780 -10.99 -10.35 14.38
CA ILE A 780 -12.15 -10.35 13.48
C ILE A 780 -11.82 -11.31 12.34
N VAL A 781 -12.20 -12.57 12.52
CA VAL A 781 -11.91 -13.65 11.56
C VAL A 781 -13.00 -13.67 10.50
N TYR A 782 -12.61 -13.83 9.24
CA TYR A 782 -13.56 -13.97 8.14
C TYR A 782 -12.99 -14.70 6.92
N VAL A 783 -13.92 -15.14 6.07
CA VAL A 783 -13.69 -15.52 4.66
C VAL A 783 -14.64 -14.69 3.80
N ARG A 784 -14.24 -14.39 2.58
CA ARG A 784 -14.99 -13.55 1.65
C ARG A 784 -15.96 -14.39 0.83
N ASP A 785 -17.24 -14.28 1.14
CA ASP A 785 -18.34 -14.96 0.40
C ASP A 785 -18.36 -14.68 -1.10
N ASN A 786 -17.82 -13.54 -1.53
CA ASN A 786 -17.49 -13.26 -2.92
C ASN A 786 -16.40 -12.19 -3.00
N LEU A 787 -15.95 -11.87 -4.21
CA LEU A 787 -14.85 -10.93 -4.46
C LEU A 787 -15.12 -9.49 -4.01
N MET A 788 -16.39 -9.13 -3.80
CA MET A 788 -16.82 -7.80 -3.32
C MET A 788 -17.13 -7.80 -1.82
N HIS A 789 -17.04 -8.95 -1.13
CA HIS A 789 -17.26 -9.03 0.31
C HIS A 789 -15.96 -8.70 1.05
N THR A 790 -16.05 -7.74 1.96
CA THR A 790 -14.94 -7.34 2.81
C THR A 790 -14.98 -8.03 4.18
N GLY A 791 -15.82 -9.03 4.44
CA GLY A 791 -15.98 -9.59 5.79
C GLY A 791 -16.72 -8.68 6.78
N ARG A 792 -17.32 -7.58 6.29
CA ARG A 792 -18.21 -6.69 7.06
C ARG A 792 -19.63 -6.83 6.54
N GLY A 793 -20.59 -6.89 7.47
CA GLY A 793 -22.01 -6.99 7.13
C GLY A 793 -22.36 -8.25 6.36
N THR A 794 -23.45 -8.19 5.61
CA THR A 794 -23.87 -9.26 4.69
C THR A 794 -23.16 -9.10 3.35
N ALA A 795 -22.72 -10.20 2.74
CA ALA A 795 -22.09 -10.16 1.43
C ALA A 795 -22.96 -9.47 0.38
N PRO A 796 -22.38 -8.64 -0.52
CA PRO A 796 -23.11 -8.08 -1.65
C PRO A 796 -23.74 -9.19 -2.48
N TYR A 797 -25.05 -9.08 -2.72
CA TYR A 797 -25.84 -10.07 -3.45
C TYR A 797 -26.34 -9.50 -4.78
N ASN A 798 -26.12 -10.25 -5.87
CA ASN A 798 -26.58 -9.91 -7.22
C ASN A 798 -26.11 -8.50 -7.66
N GLN A 799 -24.85 -8.19 -7.33
CA GLN A 799 -24.24 -6.89 -7.67
C GLN A 799 -23.18 -7.10 -8.76
N PRO A 800 -23.02 -6.14 -9.69
CA PRO A 800 -21.97 -6.23 -10.69
C PRO A 800 -20.58 -6.15 -10.03
N ALA A 801 -19.66 -6.99 -10.48
CA ALA A 801 -18.25 -6.92 -10.13
C ALA A 801 -17.66 -5.58 -10.61
N ALA A 802 -16.81 -4.98 -9.78
CA ALA A 802 -16.18 -3.70 -10.07
C ALA A 802 -14.81 -3.82 -10.77
N PHE A 803 -14.32 -5.05 -10.98
CA PHE A 803 -13.04 -5.34 -11.61
C PHE A 803 -13.00 -6.77 -12.16
N ASP A 804 -12.08 -7.01 -13.12
CA ASP A 804 -11.76 -8.35 -13.61
C ASP A 804 -10.90 -9.13 -12.60
N ASP A 805 -11.26 -10.38 -12.32
CA ASP A 805 -10.43 -11.36 -11.60
C ASP A 805 -10.42 -12.71 -12.36
N PRO A 806 -9.49 -12.89 -13.32
CA PRO A 806 -9.40 -14.12 -14.10
C PRO A 806 -9.00 -15.34 -13.25
N LEU A 807 -8.35 -15.14 -12.10
CA LEU A 807 -7.97 -16.24 -11.19
C LEU A 807 -9.18 -16.82 -10.46
N ARG A 808 -10.27 -16.05 -10.40
CA ARG A 808 -11.57 -16.47 -9.83
C ARG A 808 -12.66 -16.63 -10.88
N GLN A 809 -12.32 -16.46 -12.15
CA GLN A 809 -13.23 -16.57 -13.29
C GLN A 809 -14.37 -15.56 -13.24
N VAL A 810 -14.06 -14.31 -12.87
CA VAL A 810 -15.03 -13.21 -12.81
C VAL A 810 -14.57 -12.07 -13.70
N THR A 811 -15.45 -11.60 -14.58
CA THR A 811 -15.24 -10.46 -15.46
C THR A 811 -15.94 -9.22 -14.91
N LEU A 812 -15.44 -8.03 -15.24
CA LEU A 812 -16.03 -6.75 -14.91
C LEU A 812 -17.50 -6.72 -15.36
N GLY A 813 -18.39 -6.36 -14.43
CA GLY A 813 -19.84 -6.33 -14.66
C GLY A 813 -20.56 -7.63 -14.31
N ASP A 814 -19.89 -8.78 -14.21
CA ASP A 814 -20.53 -10.04 -13.83
C ASP A 814 -21.18 -9.93 -12.45
N HIS A 815 -22.37 -10.50 -12.29
CA HIS A 815 -23.05 -10.53 -11.00
C HIS A 815 -22.37 -11.49 -10.00
N VAL A 816 -22.11 -11.01 -8.78
CA VAL A 816 -21.53 -11.79 -7.69
C VAL A 816 -22.58 -12.26 -6.68
N PHE A 817 -22.38 -13.46 -6.12
CA PHE A 817 -23.32 -14.12 -5.21
C PHE A 817 -22.61 -14.70 -3.98
N TRP A 818 -23.33 -14.94 -2.88
CA TRP A 818 -22.76 -15.43 -1.61
C TRP A 818 -22.20 -16.88 -1.68
N TRP A 819 -22.45 -17.60 -2.77
CA TRP A 819 -21.90 -18.92 -3.07
C TRP A 819 -20.67 -18.87 -4.00
N HIS A 820 -20.07 -17.68 -4.18
CA HIS A 820 -18.88 -17.46 -5.00
C HIS A 820 -17.62 -17.22 -4.17
N CYS A 821 -17.52 -17.85 -2.99
CA CYS A 821 -16.47 -17.54 -2.01
C CYS A 821 -15.10 -17.31 -2.67
N ALA A 822 -14.60 -16.09 -2.56
CA ALA A 822 -13.35 -15.66 -3.18
C ALA A 822 -12.14 -16.30 -2.48
N ASP A 823 -12.37 -16.81 -1.28
CA ASP A 823 -11.36 -17.43 -0.42
C ASP A 823 -11.35 -18.96 -0.50
N ILE A 824 -12.06 -19.55 -1.46
CA ILE A 824 -11.99 -20.99 -1.74
C ILE A 824 -11.51 -21.18 -3.19
N LYS A 825 -10.36 -21.86 -3.34
CA LYS A 825 -9.82 -22.29 -4.64
C LYS A 825 -9.57 -23.79 -4.64
N ASN A 826 -9.78 -24.41 -5.79
CA ASN A 826 -9.43 -25.82 -6.02
C ASN A 826 -8.40 -25.85 -7.15
N ASP A 827 -7.41 -26.71 -7.03
CA ASP A 827 -6.48 -27.06 -8.08
C ASP A 827 -6.58 -28.54 -8.38
N SER A 828 -6.76 -28.87 -9.66
CA SER A 828 -6.96 -30.22 -10.15
C SER A 828 -5.97 -30.53 -11.26
N ASP A 829 -5.62 -31.81 -11.39
CA ASP A 829 -4.71 -32.35 -12.41
C ASP A 829 -5.40 -32.42 -13.80
N GLY A 830 -5.78 -31.26 -14.32
CA GLY A 830 -6.18 -31.08 -15.73
C GLY A 830 -4.99 -30.71 -16.60
N PRO A 831 -5.16 -30.70 -17.94
CA PRO A 831 -4.41 -31.54 -18.88
C PRO A 831 -2.90 -31.64 -18.58
N GLY A 832 -2.53 -32.48 -17.60
CA GLY A 832 -1.16 -32.98 -17.42
C GLY A 832 -0.31 -32.38 -16.30
N SER A 833 -0.85 -31.56 -15.38
CA SER A 833 -0.28 -31.32 -14.02
C SER A 833 -1.08 -30.28 -13.20
N TYR A 834 -0.93 -30.33 -11.87
CA TYR A 834 -1.31 -29.24 -10.95
C TYR A 834 -0.61 -27.92 -11.31
N GLN A 835 -1.25 -26.78 -11.00
CA GLN A 835 -0.67 -25.45 -11.23
C GLN A 835 0.56 -25.22 -10.36
N MET A 836 0.48 -25.62 -9.10
CA MET A 836 1.49 -25.32 -8.08
C MET A 836 1.59 -26.46 -7.08
N THR A 837 2.76 -26.59 -6.43
CA THR A 837 2.87 -27.50 -5.29
C THR A 837 2.09 -26.92 -4.11
N PRO A 838 1.34 -27.72 -3.33
CA PRO A 838 0.48 -27.18 -2.28
C PRO A 838 1.22 -26.37 -1.21
N SER A 839 2.49 -26.69 -0.93
CA SER A 839 3.34 -25.95 0.01
C SER A 839 3.85 -24.61 -0.51
N SER A 840 3.70 -24.33 -1.81
CA SER A 840 4.07 -23.04 -2.43
C SER A 840 2.92 -22.03 -2.47
N VAL A 841 1.70 -22.44 -2.12
CA VAL A 841 0.52 -21.58 -2.10
C VAL A 841 0.43 -20.85 -0.76
N ASP A 842 1.04 -19.67 -0.67
CA ASP A 842 0.81 -18.69 0.38
C ASP A 842 -0.29 -17.68 -0.02
N PHE A 843 -0.56 -16.69 0.83
CA PHE A 843 -1.56 -15.64 0.54
C PHE A 843 -1.29 -14.92 -0.79
N TYR A 844 -0.02 -14.70 -1.13
CA TYR A 844 0.37 -14.02 -2.35
C TYR A 844 0.07 -14.88 -3.58
N ALA A 845 0.52 -16.14 -3.56
CA ALA A 845 0.26 -17.08 -4.63
C ALA A 845 -1.25 -17.34 -4.78
N PHE A 846 -1.98 -17.46 -3.67
CA PHE A 846 -3.43 -17.58 -3.67
C PHE A 846 -4.07 -16.39 -4.39
N GLU A 847 -3.63 -15.16 -4.15
CA GLU A 847 -4.23 -13.96 -4.76
C GLU A 847 -3.78 -13.69 -6.20
N SER A 848 -2.54 -14.05 -6.57
CA SER A 848 -1.91 -13.56 -7.80
C SER A 848 -1.51 -14.63 -8.81
N GLN A 849 -1.48 -15.91 -8.42
CA GLN A 849 -0.96 -16.99 -9.26
C GLN A 849 -1.92 -18.17 -9.40
N LEU A 850 -2.52 -18.59 -8.30
CA LEU A 850 -3.39 -19.76 -8.26
C LEU A 850 -4.77 -19.41 -8.84
N ALA A 851 -5.12 -20.01 -9.98
CA ALA A 851 -6.47 -19.93 -10.52
C ALA A 851 -7.36 -21.04 -9.93
N HIS A 852 -8.65 -20.76 -9.76
CA HIS A 852 -9.63 -21.81 -9.48
C HIS A 852 -9.76 -22.74 -10.70
N ARG A 853 -9.64 -24.05 -10.47
CA ARG A 853 -9.93 -25.12 -11.43
C ARG A 853 -11.01 -26.05 -10.88
N ASP A 854 -11.88 -26.47 -11.78
CA ASP A 854 -12.95 -27.43 -11.54
C ASP A 854 -12.37 -28.75 -10.99
N PRO A 855 -12.90 -29.31 -9.88
CA PRO A 855 -12.42 -30.57 -9.34
C PRO A 855 -12.69 -31.74 -10.29
N VAL A 856 -11.72 -32.64 -10.44
CA VAL A 856 -11.84 -33.83 -11.29
C VAL A 856 -12.18 -35.04 -10.44
N ARG A 857 -13.25 -35.78 -10.81
CA ARG A 857 -13.62 -37.02 -10.10
C ARG A 857 -12.50 -38.04 -10.16
N THR A 858 -12.43 -38.91 -9.14
CA THR A 858 -11.47 -40.01 -8.97
C THR A 858 -9.99 -39.62 -8.94
N HIS A 859 -9.66 -38.34 -9.15
CA HIS A 859 -8.32 -37.79 -9.06
C HIS A 859 -8.13 -37.10 -7.73
N VAL A 860 -6.87 -36.97 -7.31
CA VAL A 860 -6.53 -36.08 -6.20
C VAL A 860 -6.71 -34.64 -6.66
N ASN A 861 -7.29 -33.82 -5.79
CA ASN A 861 -7.50 -32.39 -5.97
C ASN A 861 -6.97 -31.69 -4.72
N HIS A 862 -6.46 -30.48 -4.89
CA HIS A 862 -5.97 -29.64 -3.79
C HIS A 862 -6.97 -28.51 -3.54
N ALA A 863 -7.59 -28.52 -2.36
CA ALA A 863 -8.47 -27.44 -1.91
C ALA A 863 -7.70 -26.47 -1.02
N PHE A 864 -7.82 -25.18 -1.32
CA PHE A 864 -7.15 -24.08 -0.62
C PHE A 864 -8.21 -23.12 -0.06
N VAL A 865 -8.03 -22.73 1.20
CA VAL A 865 -8.90 -21.78 1.89
C VAL A 865 -8.05 -20.65 2.46
N GLN A 866 -8.29 -19.42 2.05
CA GLN A 866 -7.65 -18.24 2.65
C GLN A 866 -8.53 -17.69 3.77
N VAL A 867 -7.94 -17.47 4.95
CA VAL A 867 -8.66 -16.88 6.08
C VAL A 867 -7.99 -15.57 6.48
N HIS A 868 -8.81 -14.56 6.72
CA HIS A 868 -8.39 -13.21 7.06
C HIS A 868 -8.63 -12.93 8.55
N ASN A 869 -7.87 -11.97 9.10
CA ASN A 869 -8.09 -11.41 10.42
C ASN A 869 -7.93 -9.88 10.34
N ARG A 870 -9.01 -9.14 10.58
CA ARG A 870 -9.02 -7.66 10.64
C ARG A 870 -9.06 -7.12 12.07
N GLY A 871 -8.73 -7.95 13.04
CA GLY A 871 -8.53 -7.48 14.41
C GLY A 871 -7.19 -6.78 14.59
N ILE A 872 -6.83 -6.57 15.84
CA ILE A 872 -5.51 -6.07 16.29
C ILE A 872 -4.66 -7.17 16.96
N ALA A 873 -5.25 -8.34 17.21
CA ALA A 873 -4.61 -9.49 17.83
C ALA A 873 -4.75 -10.74 16.95
N ALA A 874 -3.72 -11.59 16.99
CA ALA A 874 -3.72 -12.89 16.31
C ALA A 874 -4.74 -13.84 16.94
N ALA A 875 -5.34 -14.68 16.10
CA ALA A 875 -6.33 -15.67 16.51
C ALA A 875 -5.87 -17.08 16.14
N SER A 876 -6.06 -18.04 17.04
CA SER A 876 -6.00 -19.46 16.68
C SER A 876 -7.33 -19.82 16.01
N VAL A 877 -7.31 -20.11 14.71
CA VAL A 877 -8.52 -20.34 13.92
C VAL A 877 -8.58 -21.79 13.50
N THR A 878 -9.66 -22.47 13.87
CA THR A 878 -9.98 -23.81 13.41
C THR A 878 -10.84 -23.72 12.16
N VAL A 879 -10.39 -24.30 11.05
CA VAL A 879 -11.08 -24.32 9.76
C VAL A 879 -11.46 -25.75 9.42
N LYS A 880 -12.72 -25.92 9.00
CA LYS A 880 -13.24 -27.17 8.45
C LYS A 880 -13.81 -26.91 7.06
N ILE A 881 -13.54 -27.85 6.15
CA ILE A 881 -14.17 -27.90 4.85
C ILE A 881 -15.03 -29.14 4.68
N LEU A 882 -16.20 -28.95 4.06
CA LEU A 882 -17.14 -30.01 3.73
C LEU A 882 -17.57 -29.86 2.27
N TYR A 883 -17.97 -30.96 1.64
CA TYR A 883 -18.65 -30.93 0.35
C TYR A 883 -19.98 -31.69 0.40
N ALA A 884 -20.91 -31.30 -0.48
CA ALA A 884 -22.18 -31.99 -0.64
C ALA A 884 -22.64 -31.92 -2.10
N ASP A 885 -23.43 -32.91 -2.49
CA ASP A 885 -24.25 -32.84 -3.71
C ASP A 885 -25.23 -31.66 -3.57
N ALA A 886 -25.17 -30.75 -4.54
CA ALA A 886 -26.03 -29.57 -4.62
C ALA A 886 -26.90 -29.57 -5.88
N SER A 887 -26.93 -30.68 -6.64
CA SER A 887 -27.64 -30.79 -7.91
C SER A 887 -29.15 -30.56 -7.82
N GLY A 888 -29.74 -30.63 -6.62
CA GLY A 888 -31.17 -30.43 -6.42
C GLY A 888 -31.45 -29.19 -5.60
N ALA A 889 -31.31 -29.31 -4.29
CA ALA A 889 -31.27 -28.21 -3.36
C ALA A 889 -30.06 -28.38 -2.45
N LEU A 890 -29.52 -27.25 -1.98
CA LEU A 890 -28.40 -27.27 -1.05
C LEU A 890 -28.88 -27.87 0.29
N PRO A 891 -28.31 -29.01 0.73
CA PRO A 891 -28.79 -29.68 1.94
C PRO A 891 -28.42 -28.88 3.19
N ASN A 892 -29.28 -28.91 4.20
CA ASN A 892 -28.99 -28.34 5.52
C ASN A 892 -27.85 -29.11 6.23
N LEU A 893 -27.17 -28.44 7.16
CA LEU A 893 -26.24 -29.09 8.07
C LEU A 893 -26.96 -30.12 8.95
N GLN A 894 -26.23 -31.16 9.34
CA GLN A 894 -26.72 -32.15 10.30
C GLN A 894 -27.06 -31.51 11.65
N SER A 895 -28.12 -31.97 12.31
CA SER A 895 -28.61 -31.39 13.59
C SER A 895 -27.60 -31.43 14.74
N ASN A 896 -26.59 -32.30 14.66
CA ASN A 896 -25.51 -32.41 15.64
C ASN A 896 -24.19 -31.80 15.16
N PHE A 897 -24.17 -31.08 14.03
CA PHE A 897 -22.95 -30.47 13.48
C PHE A 897 -22.22 -29.60 14.50
N TRP A 898 -22.93 -28.65 15.12
CA TRP A 898 -22.34 -27.72 16.09
C TRP A 898 -21.91 -28.39 17.39
N THR A 899 -22.60 -29.46 17.82
CA THR A 899 -22.21 -30.24 19.02
C THR A 899 -21.03 -31.17 18.76
N ALA A 900 -20.80 -31.57 17.51
CA ALA A 900 -19.68 -32.41 17.12
C ALA A 900 -18.41 -31.59 16.81
N TRP A 901 -18.50 -30.26 16.69
CA TRP A 901 -17.39 -29.38 16.32
C TRP A 901 -16.17 -29.52 17.27
N PRO A 902 -14.92 -29.55 16.76
CA PRO A 902 -14.52 -29.53 15.34
C PRO A 902 -14.49 -30.93 14.70
N GLY A 903 -14.88 -31.98 15.42
CA GLY A 903 -15.07 -33.34 14.89
C GLY A 903 -16.27 -33.47 13.95
N ASN A 904 -16.49 -34.67 13.40
CA ASN A 904 -17.51 -34.90 12.38
C ASN A 904 -18.76 -35.59 12.95
N PRO A 905 -19.97 -35.19 12.51
CA PRO A 905 -21.17 -35.95 12.81
C PRO A 905 -21.10 -37.35 12.16
N SER A 906 -21.71 -38.34 12.80
CA SER A 906 -21.63 -39.75 12.39
C SER A 906 -22.40 -40.11 11.11
N ALA A 907 -23.28 -39.23 10.60
CA ALA A 907 -24.04 -39.42 9.36
C ALA A 907 -24.65 -38.09 8.85
N GLY A 908 -24.61 -37.82 7.54
CA GLY A 908 -25.42 -36.79 6.86
C GLY A 908 -24.93 -36.40 5.46
N ALA A 909 -25.59 -35.41 4.83
CA ALA A 909 -25.37 -35.04 3.42
C ALA A 909 -24.04 -34.31 3.15
N TRP A 910 -23.51 -33.60 4.15
CA TRP A 910 -22.22 -32.93 4.08
C TRP A 910 -21.09 -33.87 4.50
N THR A 911 -20.16 -34.11 3.58
CA THR A 911 -18.99 -34.98 3.80
C THR A 911 -17.76 -34.12 4.07
N PRO A 912 -17.01 -34.37 5.16
CA PRO A 912 -15.80 -33.62 5.46
C PRO A 912 -14.70 -33.90 4.45
N ILE A 913 -13.93 -32.87 4.09
CA ILE A 913 -12.69 -33.02 3.34
C ILE A 913 -11.53 -33.01 4.34
N GLY A 914 -10.98 -34.20 4.61
CA GLY A 914 -9.92 -34.38 5.59
C GLY A 914 -10.33 -33.99 7.01
N SER A 915 -9.33 -33.77 7.86
CA SER A 915 -9.55 -33.28 9.23
C SER A 915 -9.57 -31.75 9.27
N ALA A 916 -10.27 -31.18 10.26
CA ALA A 916 -10.17 -29.75 10.54
C ALA A 916 -8.72 -29.37 10.87
N GLN A 917 -8.30 -28.19 10.42
CA GLN A 917 -6.95 -27.66 10.67
C GLN A 917 -7.06 -26.47 11.60
N THR A 918 -6.06 -26.25 12.45
CA THR A 918 -5.99 -25.07 13.31
C THR A 918 -4.64 -24.39 13.13
N LEU A 919 -4.66 -23.14 12.65
CA LEU A 919 -3.47 -22.31 12.45
C LEU A 919 -3.68 -20.94 13.09
N THR A 920 -2.58 -20.24 13.34
CA THR A 920 -2.64 -18.84 13.80
C THR A 920 -2.82 -17.91 12.60
N VAL A 921 -3.85 -17.07 12.65
CA VAL A 921 -4.12 -16.03 11.65
C VAL A 921 -3.85 -14.67 12.27
N LYS A 922 -2.84 -13.96 11.77
CA LYS A 922 -2.41 -12.66 12.28
C LYS A 922 -3.19 -11.51 11.62
N PRO A 923 -3.37 -10.37 12.32
CA PRO A 923 -3.92 -9.15 11.73
C PRO A 923 -3.24 -8.76 10.42
N GLY A 924 -4.03 -8.50 9.39
CA GLY A 924 -3.52 -8.05 8.08
C GLY A 924 -2.59 -9.04 7.36
N GLU A 925 -2.47 -10.29 7.84
CA GLU A 925 -1.69 -11.35 7.21
C GLU A 925 -2.58 -12.58 6.99
N PRO A 926 -3.29 -12.66 5.84
CA PRO A 926 -4.14 -13.80 5.53
C PRO A 926 -3.34 -15.11 5.53
N THR A 927 -3.98 -16.19 5.95
CA THR A 927 -3.37 -17.51 6.06
C THR A 927 -4.10 -18.51 5.17
N VAL A 928 -3.35 -19.27 4.38
CA VAL A 928 -3.91 -20.31 3.49
C VAL A 928 -3.85 -21.67 4.18
N PHE A 929 -4.98 -22.35 4.20
CA PHE A 929 -5.15 -23.72 4.66
C PHE A 929 -5.34 -24.64 3.45
N THR A 930 -4.83 -25.87 3.54
CA THR A 930 -4.71 -26.75 2.37
C THR A 930 -5.12 -28.18 2.67
N TRP A 931 -5.92 -28.78 1.81
CA TRP A 931 -6.35 -30.18 1.90
C TRP A 931 -6.22 -30.89 0.57
N ASN A 932 -5.98 -32.20 0.64
CA ASN A 932 -6.12 -33.10 -0.51
C ASN A 932 -7.46 -33.81 -0.43
N TRP A 933 -8.13 -33.97 -1.57
CA TRP A 933 -9.38 -34.70 -1.63
C TRP A 933 -9.57 -35.39 -2.97
N THR A 934 -10.29 -36.51 -2.95
CA THR A 934 -10.60 -37.29 -4.15
C THR A 934 -12.10 -37.44 -4.22
N PRO A 935 -12.80 -36.63 -5.04
CA PRO A 935 -14.23 -36.78 -5.21
C PRO A 935 -14.53 -38.18 -5.77
N PRO A 936 -15.54 -38.91 -5.24
CA PRO A 936 -15.88 -40.22 -5.77
C PRO A 936 -16.41 -40.11 -7.21
N SER A 937 -16.29 -41.19 -8.00
CA SER A 937 -16.83 -41.25 -9.36
C SER A 937 -18.34 -41.00 -9.42
N THR A 938 -19.05 -41.25 -8.32
CA THR A 938 -20.50 -41.04 -8.18
C THR A 938 -20.87 -39.63 -7.72
N GLN A 939 -19.90 -38.74 -7.45
CA GLN A 939 -20.21 -37.40 -6.96
C GLN A 939 -20.96 -36.60 -8.03
N ALA A 940 -21.99 -35.87 -7.63
CA ALA A 940 -22.76 -35.04 -8.54
C ALA A 940 -21.88 -33.93 -9.18
N GLU A 941 -22.18 -33.62 -10.44
CA GLU A 941 -21.55 -32.53 -11.22
C GLU A 941 -21.71 -31.18 -10.53
N HIS A 942 -22.93 -30.86 -10.14
CA HIS A 942 -23.18 -29.72 -9.26
C HIS A 942 -22.97 -30.15 -7.80
N SER A 943 -21.89 -29.66 -7.21
CA SER A 943 -21.62 -29.82 -5.78
C SER A 943 -21.27 -28.46 -5.18
N CYS A 944 -21.26 -28.36 -3.86
CA CYS A 944 -20.76 -27.18 -3.17
C CYS A 944 -19.67 -27.57 -2.18
N MET A 945 -18.74 -26.64 -1.94
CA MET A 945 -17.79 -26.69 -0.84
C MET A 945 -18.16 -25.63 0.19
N LEU A 946 -18.30 -26.05 1.44
CA LEU A 946 -18.57 -25.19 2.59
C LEU A 946 -17.30 -25.10 3.44
N VAL A 947 -16.87 -23.87 3.71
CA VAL A 947 -15.88 -23.55 4.75
C VAL A 947 -16.63 -23.06 5.97
N VAL A 948 -16.27 -23.58 7.14
CA VAL A 948 -16.62 -22.99 8.44
C VAL A 948 -15.31 -22.76 9.18
N CYS A 949 -15.06 -21.53 9.61
CA CYS A 949 -13.98 -21.20 10.52
C CYS A 949 -14.53 -20.76 11.89
N ASP A 950 -13.85 -21.13 12.98
CA ASP A 950 -14.23 -20.71 14.33
C ASP A 950 -12.97 -20.44 15.14
N SER A 951 -13.05 -19.52 16.09
CA SER A 951 -11.95 -19.17 16.97
C SER A 951 -12.47 -18.81 18.35
N ALA A 952 -11.78 -19.23 19.40
CA ALA A 952 -12.12 -18.80 20.75
C ALA A 952 -12.01 -17.27 20.94
N ALA A 953 -11.17 -16.60 20.15
CA ALA A 953 -10.98 -15.14 20.18
C ALA A 953 -12.09 -14.38 19.42
N ASP A 954 -12.76 -15.04 18.48
CA ASP A 954 -13.86 -14.48 17.70
C ASP A 954 -14.87 -15.60 17.37
N PRO A 955 -15.60 -16.11 18.37
CA PRO A 955 -16.41 -17.32 18.21
C PRO A 955 -17.67 -17.05 17.41
N ILE A 956 -18.08 -18.01 16.57
CA ILE A 956 -19.38 -17.94 15.90
C ILE A 956 -20.46 -17.80 17.00
N PRO A 957 -21.30 -16.73 16.97
CA PRO A 957 -22.35 -16.51 17.94
C PRO A 957 -23.31 -17.70 17.99
N ALA A 958 -23.80 -18.03 19.18
CA ALA A 958 -24.77 -19.11 19.34
C ALA A 958 -26.03 -18.92 18.47
N ALA A 959 -26.46 -17.67 18.26
CA ALA A 959 -27.59 -17.34 17.38
C ALA A 959 -27.29 -17.57 15.90
N SER A 960 -26.03 -17.47 15.46
CA SER A 960 -25.61 -17.73 14.09
C SER A 960 -25.40 -19.23 13.81
N LYS A 961 -25.34 -20.08 14.83
CA LYS A 961 -25.18 -21.54 14.70
C LYS A 961 -26.47 -22.22 14.26
N VAL A 962 -26.97 -21.85 13.09
CA VAL A 962 -28.14 -22.42 12.43
C VAL A 962 -27.76 -23.59 11.53
N PHE A 963 -28.75 -24.37 11.08
CA PHE A 963 -28.53 -25.53 10.21
C PHE A 963 -28.87 -25.25 8.75
N ASP A 964 -29.68 -24.23 8.48
CA ASP A 964 -30.00 -23.77 7.13
C ASP A 964 -28.80 -23.06 6.52
N ILE A 965 -28.25 -23.60 5.43
CA ILE A 965 -26.99 -23.09 4.85
C ILE A 965 -27.16 -21.70 4.25
N ALA A 966 -28.27 -21.43 3.57
CA ALA A 966 -28.51 -20.13 2.96
C ALA A 966 -28.56 -19.03 4.03
N THR A 967 -29.20 -19.31 5.16
CA THR A 967 -29.22 -18.42 6.33
C THR A 967 -27.84 -18.29 6.95
N LEU A 968 -27.13 -19.41 7.14
CA LEU A 968 -25.81 -19.42 7.77
C LEU A 968 -24.79 -18.58 6.99
N VAL A 969 -24.60 -18.87 5.70
CA VAL A 969 -23.60 -18.20 4.86
C VAL A 969 -23.89 -16.70 4.75
N ASN A 970 -25.15 -16.31 4.57
CA ASN A 970 -25.51 -14.89 4.44
C ASN A 970 -25.39 -14.08 5.73
N SER A 971 -25.40 -14.73 6.90
CA SER A 971 -25.41 -14.05 8.20
C SER A 971 -24.10 -14.17 8.98
N GLU A 972 -23.14 -14.94 8.48
CA GLU A 972 -21.94 -15.29 9.22
C GLU A 972 -20.66 -15.20 8.39
N ARG A 973 -19.88 -14.14 8.60
CA ARG A 973 -18.59 -13.86 7.91
C ARG A 973 -17.53 -14.97 8.03
N ARG A 974 -17.68 -15.88 8.98
CA ARG A 974 -16.77 -17.02 9.19
C ARG A 974 -17.19 -18.28 8.41
N VAL A 975 -18.22 -18.17 7.59
CA VAL A 975 -18.71 -19.26 6.76
C VAL A 975 -18.70 -18.82 5.32
N GLY A 976 -18.03 -19.57 4.46
CA GLY A 976 -17.99 -19.29 3.02
C GLY A 976 -18.47 -20.49 2.23
N LEU A 977 -19.21 -20.26 1.15
CA LEU A 977 -19.66 -21.31 0.24
C LEU A 977 -19.11 -21.09 -1.16
N LYS A 978 -18.59 -22.15 -1.77
CA LYS A 978 -18.14 -22.16 -3.17
C LYS A 978 -18.94 -23.19 -3.95
N ASN A 979 -19.62 -22.76 -5.00
CA ASN A 979 -20.13 -23.68 -6.00
C ASN A 979 -18.97 -24.40 -6.70
N LEU A 980 -19.11 -25.70 -6.85
CA LEU A 980 -18.17 -26.56 -7.56
C LEU A 980 -18.86 -27.17 -8.77
N HIS A 981 -18.10 -27.23 -9.87
CA HIS A 981 -18.48 -27.97 -11.06
C HIS A 981 -17.52 -29.15 -11.19
N LEU A 982 -17.96 -30.37 -10.85
CA LEU A 982 -17.12 -31.56 -10.93
C LEU A 982 -17.14 -32.12 -12.34
N VAL A 983 -15.96 -32.27 -12.93
CA VAL A 983 -15.79 -32.74 -14.30
C VAL A 983 -15.26 -34.17 -14.35
N ASP A 984 -15.64 -34.87 -15.41
CA ASP A 984 -14.98 -36.11 -15.83
C ASP A 984 -13.83 -35.79 -16.81
N PRO A 985 -12.85 -36.69 -17.00
CA PRO A 985 -11.62 -36.37 -17.72
C PRO A 985 -11.75 -36.02 -19.22
N THR A 986 -12.94 -36.02 -19.85
CA THR A 986 -13.07 -36.00 -21.33
C THR A 986 -14.36 -35.38 -21.93
N ASP A 987 -14.88 -34.26 -21.44
CA ASP A 987 -16.24 -33.84 -21.80
C ASP A 987 -16.36 -32.73 -22.88
N ASP A 988 -16.94 -33.08 -24.05
CA ASP A 988 -17.24 -32.17 -25.18
C ASP A 988 -18.71 -31.64 -25.18
N THR A 989 -19.57 -32.13 -24.30
CA THR A 989 -20.97 -31.66 -24.12
C THR A 989 -21.28 -31.64 -22.63
N LEU A 990 -21.77 -30.49 -22.13
CA LEU A 990 -22.05 -30.27 -20.72
C LEU A 990 -23.55 -30.38 -20.47
N VAL A 991 -23.93 -31.13 -19.43
CA VAL A 991 -25.31 -31.28 -18.99
C VAL A 991 -25.34 -30.88 -17.53
N LEU A 992 -25.84 -29.69 -17.26
CA LEU A 992 -25.87 -29.10 -15.93
C LEU A 992 -27.24 -29.40 -15.28
N PRO A 993 -27.40 -30.49 -14.50
CA PRO A 993 -28.66 -30.78 -13.83
C PRO A 993 -28.92 -29.76 -12.72
N PHE A 994 -30.17 -29.35 -12.56
CA PHE A 994 -30.62 -28.53 -11.45
C PHE A 994 -32.10 -28.81 -11.18
N ASP A 995 -32.54 -28.76 -9.93
CA ASP A 995 -33.99 -28.80 -9.68
C ASP A 995 -34.58 -27.42 -9.97
N VAL A 996 -35.66 -27.42 -10.72
CA VAL A 996 -36.19 -26.20 -11.33
C VAL A 996 -36.79 -25.28 -10.27
N LEU A 997 -37.29 -25.82 -9.16
CA LEU A 997 -37.92 -25.03 -8.09
C LEU A 997 -37.82 -25.72 -6.72
N PRO A 998 -37.27 -25.05 -5.69
CA PRO A 998 -37.59 -25.30 -4.29
C PRO A 998 -39.07 -24.98 -4.03
N ARG A 999 -39.69 -25.59 -3.01
CA ARG A 999 -41.10 -25.33 -2.65
C ARG A 999 -41.29 -23.82 -2.37
N GLY A 1000 -42.01 -23.11 -3.25
CA GLY A 1000 -42.31 -21.67 -3.13
C GLY A 1000 -41.77 -20.78 -4.24
N ALA A 1001 -40.81 -21.19 -5.07
CA ALA A 1001 -40.37 -20.39 -6.23
C ALA A 1001 -41.44 -20.36 -7.34
N ASP A 1002 -41.61 -19.22 -8.02
CA ASP A 1002 -42.53 -19.04 -9.15
C ASP A 1002 -41.83 -18.61 -10.46
N GLN A 1003 -40.54 -18.29 -10.39
CA GLN A 1003 -39.75 -17.78 -11.52
C GLN A 1003 -38.31 -18.32 -11.51
N ILE A 1004 -37.75 -18.49 -12.72
CA ILE A 1004 -36.34 -18.83 -12.92
C ILE A 1004 -35.70 -17.85 -13.87
N ARG A 1005 -34.54 -17.37 -13.45
CA ARG A 1005 -33.69 -16.48 -14.23
C ARG A 1005 -32.39 -17.19 -14.55
N ILE A 1006 -32.10 -17.34 -15.84
CA ILE A 1006 -30.80 -17.83 -16.33
C ILE A 1006 -30.00 -16.62 -16.80
N VAL A 1007 -28.86 -16.37 -16.16
CA VAL A 1007 -27.92 -15.28 -16.45
C VAL A 1007 -26.66 -15.89 -17.06
N LEU A 1008 -26.30 -15.44 -18.26
CA LEU A 1008 -25.07 -15.84 -18.94
C LEU A 1008 -24.07 -14.69 -18.89
N SER A 1009 -22.85 -14.97 -18.44
CA SER A 1009 -21.74 -14.01 -18.52
C SER A 1009 -21.43 -13.66 -19.99
N PRO A 1010 -20.85 -12.47 -20.27
CA PRO A 1010 -20.58 -12.01 -21.62
C PRO A 1010 -19.82 -12.97 -22.54
N ASP A 1011 -18.87 -13.75 -22.00
CA ASP A 1011 -18.06 -14.66 -22.82
C ASP A 1011 -18.81 -15.92 -23.32
N LEU A 1012 -20.05 -16.14 -22.87
CA LEU A 1012 -20.89 -17.26 -23.31
C LEU A 1012 -21.88 -16.91 -24.43
N HIS A 1013 -21.86 -15.68 -24.97
CA HIS A 1013 -22.82 -15.23 -26.00
C HIS A 1013 -22.90 -16.12 -27.26
N GLY A 1014 -21.87 -16.93 -27.55
CA GLY A 1014 -21.82 -17.86 -28.68
C GLY A 1014 -22.22 -19.31 -28.37
N TRP A 1015 -22.62 -19.63 -27.14
CA TRP A 1015 -23.01 -20.99 -26.75
C TRP A 1015 -24.48 -21.28 -27.07
N HIS A 1016 -24.75 -22.53 -27.47
CA HIS A 1016 -26.14 -23.01 -27.59
C HIS A 1016 -26.61 -23.50 -26.22
N VAL A 1017 -27.68 -22.88 -25.71
CA VAL A 1017 -28.27 -23.18 -24.40
C VAL A 1017 -29.64 -23.82 -24.58
N GLY A 1018 -29.79 -25.04 -24.06
CA GLY A 1018 -31.05 -25.76 -24.03
C GLY A 1018 -31.50 -26.05 -22.61
N LEU A 1019 -32.76 -25.77 -22.28
CA LEU A 1019 -33.37 -26.16 -21.01
C LEU A 1019 -34.19 -27.45 -21.21
N VAL A 1020 -33.78 -28.52 -20.54
CA VAL A 1020 -34.48 -29.79 -20.50
C VAL A 1020 -35.35 -29.84 -19.24
N VAL A 1021 -36.64 -30.08 -19.40
CA VAL A 1021 -37.60 -30.28 -18.30
C VAL A 1021 -38.41 -31.56 -18.55
N PRO A 1022 -39.14 -32.10 -17.57
CA PRO A 1022 -39.99 -33.26 -17.78
C PRO A 1022 -41.11 -32.96 -18.76
N LYS A 1023 -41.52 -33.94 -19.57
CA LYS A 1023 -42.56 -33.76 -20.61
C LYS A 1023 -43.85 -33.08 -20.10
N PRO A 1024 -44.39 -33.40 -18.90
CA PRO A 1024 -45.58 -32.72 -18.38
C PRO A 1024 -45.36 -31.23 -18.12
N VAL A 1025 -44.17 -30.84 -17.65
CA VAL A 1025 -43.79 -29.44 -17.43
C VAL A 1025 -43.54 -28.74 -18.76
N LEU A 1026 -42.85 -29.41 -19.69
CA LEU A 1026 -42.64 -28.90 -21.04
C LEU A 1026 -43.97 -28.55 -21.72
N ASN A 1027 -45.02 -29.34 -21.46
CA ASN A 1027 -46.36 -29.14 -22.01
C ASN A 1027 -47.13 -27.98 -21.34
N GLN A 1028 -46.73 -27.52 -20.15
CA GLN A 1028 -47.35 -26.40 -19.42
C GLN A 1028 -46.74 -25.04 -19.80
N ILE A 1029 -45.55 -25.02 -20.38
CA ILE A 1029 -44.87 -23.78 -20.77
C ILE A 1029 -45.54 -23.21 -22.04
N HIS A 1030 -46.31 -22.13 -21.87
CA HIS A 1030 -46.98 -21.40 -22.95
C HIS A 1030 -45.97 -20.58 -23.78
N SER A 1031 -46.15 -20.59 -25.10
CA SER A 1031 -45.11 -20.39 -26.12
C SER A 1031 -44.74 -18.92 -26.45
N SER A 1032 -43.47 -18.60 -26.20
CA SER A 1032 -42.58 -17.79 -27.07
C SER A 1032 -41.18 -18.42 -27.26
N ILE A 1033 -40.89 -19.53 -26.56
CA ILE A 1033 -39.58 -20.21 -26.54
C ILE A 1033 -39.61 -21.42 -27.49
N ALA A 1034 -38.67 -21.50 -28.43
CA ALA A 1034 -38.60 -22.59 -29.42
C ALA A 1034 -38.23 -23.93 -28.78
N ARG A 1035 -38.80 -25.05 -29.26
CA ARG A 1035 -38.41 -26.41 -28.87
C ARG A 1035 -37.49 -27.00 -29.93
N VAL A 1036 -36.40 -27.65 -29.51
CA VAL A 1036 -35.41 -28.27 -30.40
C VAL A 1036 -35.03 -29.67 -29.92
N PRO A 1037 -34.61 -30.59 -30.80
CA PRO A 1037 -34.11 -31.90 -30.38
C PRO A 1037 -32.89 -31.77 -29.47
N ILE A 1038 -32.78 -32.70 -28.51
CA ILE A 1038 -31.60 -32.79 -27.65
C ILE A 1038 -30.42 -33.40 -28.46
N PRO A 1039 -29.19 -32.88 -28.32
CA PRO A 1039 -28.00 -33.52 -28.91
C PRO A 1039 -27.83 -34.96 -28.43
N THR A 1040 -27.46 -35.87 -29.33
CA THR A 1040 -27.30 -37.31 -29.02
C THR A 1040 -26.30 -37.54 -27.88
N GLU A 1041 -25.27 -36.71 -27.82
CA GLU A 1041 -24.20 -36.71 -26.83
C GLU A 1041 -24.71 -36.41 -25.40
N ALA A 1042 -25.83 -35.68 -25.26
CA ALA A 1042 -26.45 -35.35 -23.98
C ALA A 1042 -27.41 -36.44 -23.48
N HIS A 1043 -27.90 -37.34 -24.34
CA HIS A 1043 -28.93 -38.34 -23.98
C HIS A 1043 -28.47 -39.28 -22.85
N GLY A 1044 -27.23 -39.79 -22.94
CA GLY A 1044 -26.67 -40.70 -21.93
C GLY A 1044 -26.53 -40.02 -20.56
N ARG A 1045 -26.20 -38.73 -20.53
CA ARG A 1045 -26.03 -37.96 -19.29
C ARG A 1045 -27.34 -37.56 -18.65
N LEU A 1046 -28.32 -37.14 -19.45
CA LEU A 1046 -29.67 -36.87 -18.96
C LEU A 1046 -30.29 -38.12 -18.30
N ALA A 1047 -29.97 -39.32 -18.81
CA ALA A 1047 -30.39 -40.58 -18.20
C ALA A 1047 -29.69 -40.87 -16.85
N LEU A 1048 -28.44 -40.43 -16.65
CA LEU A 1048 -27.72 -40.54 -15.38
C LEU A 1048 -28.29 -39.64 -14.28
N HIS A 1049 -28.98 -38.56 -14.65
CA HIS A 1049 -29.60 -37.62 -13.71
C HIS A 1049 -31.06 -37.93 -13.39
N ALA A 1050 -31.50 -39.17 -13.65
CA ALA A 1050 -32.82 -39.65 -13.25
C ALA A 1050 -32.94 -39.73 -11.72
N ARG A 1051 -33.61 -38.78 -11.09
CA ARG A 1051 -33.90 -38.85 -9.65
C ARG A 1051 -35.01 -39.88 -9.38
N PRO A 1052 -34.86 -40.79 -8.40
CA PRO A 1052 -35.84 -41.85 -8.13
C PRO A 1052 -37.26 -41.33 -7.81
N ASN A 1053 -37.37 -40.10 -7.32
CA ASN A 1053 -38.61 -39.51 -6.80
C ASN A 1053 -39.09 -38.27 -7.57
N LEU A 1054 -38.49 -37.92 -8.71
CA LEU A 1054 -38.92 -36.79 -9.53
C LEU A 1054 -39.36 -37.26 -10.93
N PRO A 1055 -40.24 -36.52 -11.63
CA PRO A 1055 -40.53 -36.79 -13.03
C PRO A 1055 -39.24 -36.81 -13.87
N LYS A 1056 -39.11 -37.80 -14.75
CA LYS A 1056 -37.93 -37.94 -15.63
C LYS A 1056 -37.85 -36.77 -16.61
N LEU A 1057 -36.64 -36.28 -16.84
CA LEU A 1057 -36.33 -35.30 -17.88
C LEU A 1057 -36.82 -35.81 -19.24
N ASP A 1058 -37.34 -34.90 -20.08
CA ASP A 1058 -37.64 -35.24 -21.48
C ASP A 1058 -36.32 -35.61 -22.19
N ALA A 1059 -36.29 -36.79 -22.80
CA ALA A 1059 -35.13 -37.28 -23.54
C ALA A 1059 -35.22 -36.96 -25.04
N THR A 1060 -36.25 -36.24 -25.47
CA THR A 1060 -36.54 -35.99 -26.89
C THR A 1060 -36.37 -34.53 -27.29
N GLU A 1061 -36.87 -33.59 -26.48
CA GLU A 1061 -36.88 -32.16 -26.80
C GLU A 1061 -36.37 -31.33 -25.63
N MET A 1062 -35.69 -30.23 -25.95
CA MET A 1062 -35.32 -29.16 -25.02
C MET A 1062 -35.90 -27.83 -25.47
N LEU A 1063 -36.10 -26.92 -24.53
CA LEU A 1063 -36.41 -25.53 -24.82
C LEU A 1063 -35.12 -24.83 -25.24
N LYS A 1064 -35.06 -24.32 -26.47
CA LYS A 1064 -33.97 -23.46 -26.92
C LYS A 1064 -34.08 -22.14 -26.15
N VAL A 1065 -33.14 -21.92 -25.26
CA VAL A 1065 -33.06 -20.68 -24.49
C VAL A 1065 -32.31 -19.67 -25.35
N GLU A 1066 -33.03 -18.74 -25.97
CA GLU A 1066 -32.43 -17.58 -26.65
C GLU A 1066 -32.31 -16.46 -25.63
N PRO A 1067 -31.10 -16.18 -25.11
CA PRO A 1067 -30.94 -15.22 -24.05
C PRO A 1067 -31.18 -13.80 -24.58
N ILE A 1068 -31.96 -12.99 -23.86
CA ILE A 1068 -32.23 -11.60 -24.26
C ILE A 1068 -31.20 -10.70 -23.59
N ALA A 1069 -30.56 -9.83 -24.37
CA ALA A 1069 -29.63 -8.84 -23.83
C ALA A 1069 -30.36 -7.93 -22.82
N VAL A 1070 -29.87 -7.87 -21.59
CA VAL A 1070 -30.36 -6.92 -20.59
C VAL A 1070 -29.68 -5.58 -20.84
N ALA A 1071 -30.49 -4.57 -21.13
CA ALA A 1071 -29.99 -3.24 -21.41
C ALA A 1071 -29.14 -2.72 -20.24
N GLY A 1072 -27.87 -2.41 -20.52
CA GLY A 1072 -26.95 -1.80 -19.57
C GLY A 1072 -26.10 -2.77 -18.73
N THR A 1073 -26.28 -4.10 -18.83
CA THR A 1073 -25.46 -5.06 -18.05
C THR A 1073 -24.56 -5.96 -18.91
N GLY A 1074 -24.80 -6.07 -20.22
CA GLY A 1074 -24.06 -7.00 -21.09
C GLY A 1074 -24.44 -8.47 -20.90
N ASP A 1075 -25.25 -8.76 -19.89
CA ASP A 1075 -25.78 -10.09 -19.61
C ASP A 1075 -26.92 -10.43 -20.56
N HIS A 1076 -27.07 -11.72 -20.69
CA HIS A 1076 -28.08 -12.35 -21.50
C HIS A 1076 -28.98 -13.13 -20.55
N VAL A 1077 -30.17 -12.60 -20.31
CA VAL A 1077 -31.13 -13.17 -19.37
C VAL A 1077 -32.22 -13.90 -20.14
N ALA A 1078 -32.47 -15.15 -19.75
CA ALA A 1078 -33.68 -15.85 -20.11
C ALA A 1078 -34.56 -16.03 -18.88
N LEU A 1079 -35.81 -15.62 -19.01
CA LEU A 1079 -36.84 -15.79 -18.00
C LEU A 1079 -37.72 -16.97 -18.40
N VAL A 1080 -37.93 -17.88 -17.46
CA VAL A 1080 -38.96 -18.91 -17.57
C VAL A 1080 -40.02 -18.60 -16.52
N ASP A 1081 -41.07 -17.91 -16.96
CA ASP A 1081 -42.16 -17.43 -16.10
C ASP A 1081 -43.32 -18.43 -16.02
N ARG A 1082 -44.10 -18.37 -14.93
CA ARG A 1082 -45.36 -19.11 -14.72
C ARG A 1082 -45.22 -20.63 -14.69
N LEU A 1083 -44.18 -21.13 -14.04
CA LEU A 1083 -44.08 -22.53 -13.67
C LEU A 1083 -44.96 -22.79 -12.44
N HIS A 1084 -46.26 -23.05 -12.66
CA HIS A 1084 -47.14 -23.49 -11.57
C HIS A 1084 -46.79 -24.93 -11.18
N HIS A 1085 -46.29 -25.14 -9.96
CA HIS A 1085 -46.05 -26.48 -9.45
C HIS A 1085 -46.38 -26.62 -7.97
N ASP A 1086 -46.80 -27.82 -7.59
CA ASP A 1086 -47.03 -28.20 -6.18
C ASP A 1086 -45.92 -29.14 -5.65
N GLN A 1087 -45.03 -29.62 -6.53
CA GLN A 1087 -44.03 -30.66 -6.24
C GLN A 1087 -42.76 -30.47 -7.09
N PRO A 1088 -41.54 -30.53 -6.51
CA PRO A 1088 -40.28 -30.33 -7.22
C PRO A 1088 -40.14 -31.21 -8.47
N TYR A 1089 -39.40 -30.75 -9.46
CA TYR A 1089 -39.01 -31.52 -10.64
C TYR A 1089 -37.59 -31.18 -11.09
N ALA A 1090 -36.94 -32.14 -11.72
CA ALA A 1090 -35.59 -31.97 -12.25
C ALA A 1090 -35.62 -31.16 -13.56
N ALA A 1091 -34.60 -30.37 -13.82
CA ALA A 1091 -34.18 -29.90 -15.14
C ALA A 1091 -32.71 -30.21 -15.38
N ALA A 1092 -32.29 -29.96 -16.61
CA ALA A 1092 -30.90 -29.75 -16.91
C ALA A 1092 -30.74 -28.62 -17.94
N ILE A 1093 -29.62 -27.91 -17.88
CA ILE A 1093 -29.15 -27.10 -18.99
C ILE A 1093 -28.20 -27.93 -19.83
N VAL A 1094 -28.48 -28.07 -21.12
CA VAL A 1094 -27.55 -28.66 -22.09
C VAL A 1094 -26.81 -27.52 -22.77
N LEU A 1095 -25.49 -27.57 -22.71
CA LEU A 1095 -24.61 -26.58 -23.32
C LEU A 1095 -23.74 -27.23 -24.39
N GLN A 1096 -23.77 -26.63 -25.57
CA GLN A 1096 -22.91 -27.02 -26.69
C GLN A 1096 -21.98 -25.86 -27.06
N HIS A 1097 -20.69 -26.15 -27.09
CA HIS A 1097 -19.65 -25.16 -27.28
C HIS A 1097 -19.51 -24.77 -28.76
N PRO A 1098 -19.22 -23.50 -29.09
CA PRO A 1098 -18.76 -23.14 -30.42
C PRO A 1098 -17.29 -23.56 -30.64
N PRO A 1099 -16.79 -23.65 -31.88
CA PRO A 1099 -15.40 -24.05 -32.18
C PRO A 1099 -14.30 -23.18 -31.54
N LYS A 1100 -14.63 -21.97 -31.06
CA LYS A 1100 -13.74 -21.04 -30.35
C LYS A 1100 -14.36 -20.61 -29.02
N ALA A 1101 -14.86 -21.57 -28.26
CA ALA A 1101 -15.50 -21.31 -26.98
C ALA A 1101 -14.54 -20.60 -26.02
N LYS A 1102 -15.03 -19.54 -25.40
CA LYS A 1102 -14.37 -18.90 -24.27
C LYS A 1102 -14.93 -19.49 -22.97
N ARG A 1103 -14.16 -19.33 -21.90
CA ARG A 1103 -14.59 -19.61 -20.53
C ARG A 1103 -15.60 -18.54 -20.09
N GLY A 1104 -16.61 -18.92 -19.33
CA GLY A 1104 -17.60 -18.00 -18.76
C GLY A 1104 -18.46 -18.69 -17.70
N SER A 1105 -19.45 -18.00 -17.14
CA SER A 1105 -20.36 -18.56 -16.13
C SER A 1105 -21.82 -18.51 -16.56
N ILE A 1106 -22.57 -19.51 -16.12
CA ILE A 1106 -24.04 -19.55 -16.23
C ILE A 1106 -24.60 -19.61 -14.81
N THR A 1107 -25.43 -18.64 -14.45
CA THR A 1107 -26.10 -18.58 -13.16
C THR A 1107 -27.59 -18.78 -13.31
N ILE A 1108 -28.13 -19.79 -12.64
CA ILE A 1108 -29.54 -20.11 -12.53
C ILE A 1108 -30.01 -19.60 -11.18
N ILE A 1109 -30.99 -18.72 -11.16
CA ILE A 1109 -31.52 -18.09 -9.94
C ILE A 1109 -32.98 -18.49 -9.79
N HIS A 1110 -33.35 -18.93 -8.60
CA HIS A 1110 -34.72 -19.30 -8.24
C HIS A 1110 -35.37 -18.15 -7.46
N GLU A 1111 -36.49 -17.63 -7.95
CA GLU A 1111 -37.17 -16.46 -7.38
C GLU A 1111 -38.62 -16.77 -6.98
N HIS A 1112 -39.11 -16.10 -5.93
CA HIS A 1112 -40.52 -16.06 -5.55
C HIS A 1112 -40.94 -14.61 -5.30
N ASN A 1113 -41.96 -14.10 -5.99
CA ASN A 1113 -42.39 -12.71 -5.85
C ASN A 1113 -41.22 -11.69 -5.94
N GLY A 1114 -40.21 -11.99 -6.76
CA GLY A 1114 -39.00 -11.17 -6.91
C GLY A 1114 -37.94 -11.30 -5.80
N GLN A 1115 -38.10 -12.21 -4.83
CA GLN A 1115 -37.08 -12.56 -3.85
C GLN A 1115 -36.33 -13.83 -4.25
N VAL A 1116 -35.01 -13.83 -4.11
CA VAL A 1116 -34.19 -15.01 -4.46
C VAL A 1116 -34.19 -16.01 -3.32
N LEU A 1117 -34.62 -17.23 -3.62
CA LEU A 1117 -34.60 -18.35 -2.68
C LEU A 1117 -33.28 -19.14 -2.72
N GLY A 1118 -32.55 -19.04 -3.83
CA GLY A 1118 -31.26 -19.70 -4.04
C GLY A 1118 -30.88 -19.72 -5.52
N GLY A 1119 -29.80 -20.41 -5.85
CA GLY A 1119 -29.37 -20.52 -7.23
C GLY A 1119 -28.18 -21.45 -7.42
N ASN A 1120 -27.86 -21.70 -8.68
CA ASN A 1120 -26.75 -22.53 -9.12
C ASN A 1120 -25.92 -21.70 -10.10
N THR A 1121 -24.65 -21.47 -9.79
CA THR A 1121 -23.71 -20.91 -10.78
C THR A 1121 -22.75 -22.00 -11.19
N PHE A 1122 -22.67 -22.23 -12.49
CA PHE A 1122 -21.71 -23.13 -13.11
C PHE A 1122 -20.69 -22.29 -13.85
N VAL A 1123 -19.41 -22.54 -13.58
CA VAL A 1123 -18.34 -21.99 -14.40
C VAL A 1123 -18.01 -23.01 -15.48
N ILE A 1124 -17.91 -22.53 -16.71
CA ILE A 1124 -17.76 -23.37 -17.91
C ILE A 1124 -16.38 -23.11 -18.48
N ALA A 1125 -15.52 -24.14 -18.45
CA ALA A 1125 -14.27 -24.14 -19.18
C ALA A 1125 -14.49 -24.56 -20.65
N PRO A 1126 -13.70 -24.03 -21.61
CA PRO A 1126 -13.68 -24.59 -22.96
C PRO A 1126 -13.16 -26.05 -22.92
N PRO A 1127 -13.60 -26.90 -23.87
CA PRO A 1127 -13.11 -28.28 -23.95
C PRO A 1127 -11.59 -28.32 -24.05
N ILE A 1128 -10.96 -29.27 -23.37
CA ILE A 1128 -9.53 -29.53 -23.49
C ILE A 1128 -9.29 -30.15 -24.88
N PRO A 1129 -8.53 -29.52 -25.79
CA PRO A 1129 -8.26 -30.11 -27.10
C PRO A 1129 -7.54 -31.45 -26.94
N LYS A 1130 -7.99 -32.49 -27.65
CA LYS A 1130 -7.33 -33.81 -27.69
C LYS A 1130 -5.88 -33.78 -28.23
N THR A 1131 -5.42 -32.65 -28.75
CA THR A 1131 -4.06 -32.50 -29.29
C THR A 1131 -3.56 -31.05 -29.13
N ALA A 1132 -2.82 -30.78 -28.06
CA ALA A 1132 -1.89 -29.66 -27.99
C ALA A 1132 -0.68 -30.01 -27.11
N ASP A 1133 -0.04 -31.14 -27.40
CA ASP A 1133 1.41 -31.21 -27.25
C ASP A 1133 2.02 -30.38 -28.38
N LYS A 1134 2.46 -29.17 -28.04
CA LYS A 1134 3.62 -28.46 -28.61
C LYS A 1134 3.82 -27.14 -27.86
N ARG A 1135 4.75 -27.19 -26.92
CA ARG A 1135 5.69 -26.15 -26.44
C ARG A 1135 5.30 -24.69 -26.70
N GLY A 1136 5.28 -23.92 -25.60
CA GLY A 1136 5.33 -22.46 -25.57
C GLY A 1136 4.81 -21.97 -24.25
#